data_AF-A0A5N6M9H5-F1
#
_entry.id   AF-A0A5N6M9H5-F1
#
_cell.length_a   1.000
_cell.length_b   1.000
_cell.length_c   1.000
_cell.angle_alpha   90.00
_cell.angle_beta   90.00
_cell.angle_gamma   90.00
#
_symmetry.space_group_name_H-M   'P 1'
#
loop_
_entity.id
_entity.type
_entity.pdbx_description
1 polymer ?
#
loop_
_entity_poly.entity_id
_entity_poly.type
_entity_poly.pdbx_seq_one_letter_code
_entity_poly.pdbx_strand_id
1 'polypeptide(L)'
;MFKQLKINLPFVEALQHMPKYAKVLKNLLSNKKKLESLSTVTLGARCSALVQNKLPEKLDDPGIFTIPCLFGKHIPSSLASKPPEYPTAFEVFENYTPNHISDPNYVRIFDTTLRDGEQSPGATMTTKEKLDIARQLAKLGVDIIEAGFPASSEADLEAVKLIAQEIGNVAGEDGHVPVICGLARCNKNDIDKSWEAVKHARFPRIHTFIATSEIHMKYKLKMTKEQVVEKARSMVAYARSLGCTDVEFSPEDAGRSEREFLYEILGEVIKAGATTLNIPDTVGYNWPREFGQLIADIKANTPGIENVIISTHCQNDLGLSTANTLEGAYHGARQLEVTINGIGERAGNASLEEVVMTIKCKGGLLGGLYTGINTRHIVMASKMVEEYSGLLVQPHKAIVGANAFAHESGIHQDGMLKNRNTYEIMSPEDIGLFRSNESGLTLENLGILYYNFGRHALKAKLFELGYDIDGRELNDLFWRFKSVAEMKKVITDDDLIALVSDEVFQPCIVWKFGDVQVTCGTLGLSTATVKLIYNDGTEHISCSTGTGPVDAAYKAVDLIVKAPVKLLEYSMSAVTAGIDALASTRVVIAAENDHTTTHASGEQMARTYSGTGASMDIVISSVRAYVGAINKMLGVKQQSTVNKMV
;
A
#
# COMPACT_ATOMS: atom_id res chain seq x y z
N MET A 1 48.95 0.36 36.12
CA MET A 1 49.20 -0.92 35.42
C MET A 1 48.83 -0.74 33.96
N PHE A 2 49.81 -0.96 33.07
CA PHE A 2 49.83 -0.87 31.60
C PHE A 2 48.84 0.10 30.91
N LYS A 3 49.33 1.28 30.51
CA LYS A 3 48.56 2.27 29.73
C LYS A 3 48.39 1.90 28.25
N GLN A 4 49.04 0.83 27.77
CA GLN A 4 48.88 0.35 26.39
C GLN A 4 49.34 -1.11 26.28
N LEU A 5 48.52 -1.96 25.66
CA LEU A 5 48.88 -3.33 25.27
C LEU A 5 48.72 -3.44 23.75
N LYS A 6 49.79 -3.80 23.05
CA LYS A 6 49.76 -4.12 21.62
C LYS A 6 49.95 -5.62 21.44
N ILE A 7 49.02 -6.25 20.73
CA ILE A 7 49.10 -7.67 20.37
C ILE A 7 49.08 -7.73 18.85
N ASN A 8 50.14 -8.29 18.26
CA ASN A 8 50.23 -8.52 16.82
C ASN A 8 49.87 -9.98 16.55
N LEU A 9 48.76 -10.21 15.85
CA LEU A 9 48.34 -11.53 15.40
C LEU A 9 48.17 -11.53 13.88
N PRO A 10 48.65 -12.56 13.17
CA PRO A 10 48.36 -12.74 11.75
C PRO A 10 46.85 -12.83 11.52
N PHE A 11 46.33 -12.10 10.53
CA PHE A 11 44.90 -11.92 10.31
C PHE A 11 44.13 -13.25 10.13
N VAL A 12 44.75 -14.21 9.44
CA VAL A 12 44.17 -15.55 9.21
C VAL A 12 43.98 -16.30 10.53
N GLU A 13 44.93 -16.17 11.45
CA GLU A 13 44.90 -16.84 12.75
C GLU A 13 43.87 -16.17 13.69
N ALA A 14 43.70 -14.85 13.58
CA ALA A 14 42.68 -14.10 14.31
C ALA A 14 41.26 -14.53 13.92
N LEU A 15 41.00 -14.79 12.63
CA LEU A 15 39.69 -15.24 12.14
C LEU A 15 39.38 -16.68 12.56
N GLN A 16 40.35 -17.60 12.49
CA GLN A 16 40.12 -19.02 12.82
C GLN A 16 39.90 -19.27 14.32
N HIS A 17 40.42 -18.40 15.19
CA HIS A 17 40.37 -18.58 16.64
C HIS A 17 39.72 -17.42 17.39
N MET A 18 39.00 -16.54 16.68
CA MET A 18 38.36 -15.33 17.20
C MET A 18 37.57 -15.55 18.51
N PRO A 19 36.75 -16.62 18.67
CA PRO A 19 36.01 -16.85 19.92
C PRO A 19 36.93 -17.22 21.10
N LYS A 20 38.04 -17.91 20.84
CA LYS A 20 39.04 -18.25 21.86
C LYS A 20 39.81 -17.01 22.30
N TYR A 21 40.22 -16.16 21.36
CA TYR A 21 40.91 -14.91 21.67
C TYR A 21 40.01 -13.90 22.40
N ALA A 22 38.73 -13.79 22.03
CA ALA A 22 37.76 -12.96 22.74
C ALA A 22 37.63 -13.39 24.21
N LYS A 23 37.60 -14.70 24.50
CA LYS A 23 37.55 -15.22 25.87
C LYS A 23 38.86 -14.97 26.64
N VAL A 24 40.02 -15.09 25.98
CA VAL A 24 41.33 -14.82 26.59
C VAL A 24 41.51 -13.33 26.90
N LEU A 25 41.12 -12.44 25.98
CA LEU A 25 41.12 -10.98 26.17
C LEU A 25 40.16 -10.57 27.28
N LYS A 26 38.96 -11.15 27.33
CA LYS A 26 38.00 -10.90 28.42
C LYS A 26 38.54 -11.35 29.78
N ASN A 27 39.32 -12.43 29.84
CA ASN A 27 39.98 -12.90 31.07
C ASN A 27 41.21 -12.03 31.46
N LEU A 28 41.95 -11.50 30.49
CA LEU A 28 43.07 -10.57 30.73
C LEU A 28 42.58 -9.19 31.22
N LEU A 29 41.44 -8.72 30.71
CA LEU A 29 40.85 -7.43 31.08
C LEU A 29 40.02 -7.48 32.39
N SER A 30 39.62 -8.66 32.85
CA SER A 30 38.82 -8.85 34.09
C SER A 30 39.64 -9.14 35.36
N ASN A 31 40.96 -8.88 35.33
CA ASN A 31 41.85 -8.97 36.50
C ASN A 31 41.86 -10.35 37.20
N LYS A 32 41.63 -11.45 36.49
CA LYS A 32 41.70 -12.82 37.05
C LYS A 32 42.51 -13.80 36.20
N LYS A 33 43.79 -13.49 35.93
CA LYS A 33 44.88 -14.50 35.78
C LYS A 33 46.26 -13.84 35.65
N LYS A 34 47.20 -14.21 36.52
CA LYS A 34 48.64 -14.17 36.19
C LYS A 34 48.93 -15.39 35.32
N LEU A 35 49.48 -15.19 34.13
CA LEU A 35 49.90 -16.28 33.25
C LEU A 35 51.28 -16.79 33.71
N GLU A 36 51.33 -18.02 34.20
CA GLU A 36 52.56 -18.80 34.31
C GLU A 36 52.61 -19.86 33.22
N SER A 37 53.72 -19.85 32.48
CA SER A 37 54.30 -20.89 31.61
C SER A 37 53.52 -21.42 30.40
N LEU A 38 54.26 -21.51 29.29
CA LEU A 38 53.90 -22.12 28.01
C LEU A 38 53.46 -23.58 28.14
N SER A 39 52.47 -23.99 27.33
CA SER A 39 52.30 -25.40 26.97
C SER A 39 51.74 -25.57 25.56
N THR A 40 52.51 -26.31 24.76
CA THR A 40 52.30 -26.80 23.40
C THR A 40 50.96 -27.52 23.23
N VAL A 41 50.23 -27.28 22.13
CA VAL A 41 49.04 -28.07 21.75
C VAL A 41 49.31 -28.79 20.44
N THR A 42 49.31 -30.12 20.52
CA THR A 42 49.49 -31.06 19.41
C THR A 42 48.21 -31.16 18.57
N LEU A 43 48.34 -31.00 17.24
CA LEU A 43 47.24 -31.12 16.28
C LEU A 43 47.03 -32.58 15.85
N GLY A 44 45.88 -33.16 16.20
CA GLY A 44 45.42 -34.45 15.71
C GLY A 44 44.78 -34.33 14.32
N ALA A 45 45.15 -35.24 13.43
CA ALA A 45 44.82 -35.24 12.01
C ALA A 45 43.31 -35.33 11.73
N ARG A 46 42.76 -34.27 11.10
CA ARG A 46 41.64 -34.30 10.14
C ARG A 46 41.34 -32.90 9.62
N CYS A 47 42.22 -32.32 8.81
CA CYS A 47 41.90 -31.19 7.92
C CYS A 47 42.74 -31.30 6.64
N SER A 48 42.03 -31.52 5.52
CA SER A 48 42.54 -31.79 4.17
C SER A 48 42.80 -30.49 3.39
N ALA A 49 43.50 -30.64 2.26
CA ALA A 49 43.78 -29.70 1.16
C ALA A 49 45.08 -28.87 1.17
N LEU A 50 45.91 -28.89 2.22
CA LEU A 50 47.27 -28.31 2.17
C LEU A 50 48.39 -29.32 1.83
N VAL A 51 48.03 -30.58 1.56
CA VAL A 51 48.98 -31.68 1.23
C VAL A 51 49.13 -31.91 -0.29
N GLN A 52 48.46 -31.12 -1.14
CA GLN A 52 48.54 -31.28 -2.60
C GLN A 52 49.68 -30.51 -3.29
N ASN A 53 50.63 -29.92 -2.54
CA ASN A 53 51.94 -29.43 -3.05
C ASN A 53 51.90 -28.65 -4.39
N LYS A 54 50.85 -27.87 -4.64
CA LYS A 54 50.81 -26.81 -5.66
C LYS A 54 50.48 -25.50 -4.96
N LEU A 55 51.49 -24.66 -4.77
CA LEU A 55 51.33 -23.28 -4.30
C LEU A 55 50.80 -22.43 -5.46
N PRO A 56 49.65 -21.74 -5.33
CA PRO A 56 49.28 -20.68 -6.26
C PRO A 56 50.25 -19.49 -6.10
N GLU A 57 50.46 -18.76 -7.19
CA GLU A 57 51.44 -17.70 -7.32
C GLU A 57 51.21 -16.57 -6.29
N LYS A 58 52.26 -16.22 -5.55
CA LYS A 58 52.22 -15.22 -4.48
C LYS A 58 52.33 -13.83 -5.10
N LEU A 59 51.24 -13.09 -5.15
CA LEU A 59 51.27 -11.65 -5.47
C LEU A 59 51.80 -10.87 -4.26
N ASP A 60 52.54 -9.79 -4.51
CA ASP A 60 53.20 -8.99 -3.48
C ASP A 60 52.21 -8.47 -2.41
N ASP A 61 52.61 -8.58 -1.14
CA ASP A 61 51.86 -8.15 0.04
C ASP A 61 51.74 -6.61 0.06
N PRO A 62 50.53 -6.02 0.00
CA PRO A 62 50.36 -4.56 -0.02
C PRO A 62 50.66 -3.88 1.32
N GLY A 63 51.18 -4.62 2.31
CA GLY A 63 51.64 -4.05 3.57
C GLY A 63 50.59 -4.14 4.67
N ILE A 64 51.10 -4.40 5.86
CA ILE A 64 50.36 -4.59 7.11
C ILE A 64 49.47 -3.37 7.37
N PHE A 65 48.14 -3.58 7.43
CA PHE A 65 47.23 -2.58 7.99
C PHE A 65 47.06 -2.81 9.50
N THR A 66 47.11 -1.73 10.25
CA THR A 66 46.83 -1.72 11.69
C THR A 66 45.40 -1.25 11.89
N ILE A 67 44.60 -1.97 12.68
CA ILE A 67 43.28 -1.49 13.12
C ILE A 67 43.44 -0.83 14.50
N PRO A 68 43.34 0.50 14.64
CA PRO A 68 43.32 1.14 15.94
C PRO A 68 41.90 1.09 16.51
N CYS A 69 41.73 0.47 17.69
CA CYS A 69 40.51 0.60 18.48
C CYS A 69 40.65 1.79 19.44
N LEU A 70 39.73 2.76 19.34
CA LEU A 70 39.58 3.86 20.29
C LEU A 70 38.38 3.58 21.20
N PHE A 71 38.56 3.76 22.50
CA PHE A 71 37.49 3.70 23.50
C PHE A 71 37.32 5.07 24.14
N GLY A 72 36.12 5.64 24.06
CA GLY A 72 35.72 6.84 24.79
C GLY A 72 35.38 8.04 23.88
N LYS A 73 34.28 8.71 24.24
CA LYS A 73 33.56 9.80 23.55
C LYS A 73 34.49 10.90 22.98
N HIS A 74 34.66 10.92 21.66
CA HIS A 74 34.68 12.08 20.75
C HIS A 74 35.26 11.65 19.40
N ILE A 75 34.47 11.75 18.33
CA ILE A 75 34.91 11.52 16.94
C ILE A 75 35.26 12.89 16.34
N PRO A 76 36.47 13.12 15.80
CA PRO A 76 36.77 14.32 15.02
C PRO A 76 36.08 14.25 13.65
N SER A 77 35.40 15.34 13.27
CA SER A 77 34.49 15.44 12.12
C SER A 77 35.15 15.47 10.72
N SER A 78 36.39 15.02 10.57
CA SER A 78 37.16 15.22 9.32
C SER A 78 37.46 13.94 8.53
N LEU A 79 36.89 12.78 8.89
CA LEU A 79 37.16 11.49 8.21
C LEU A 79 35.90 10.66 7.90
N ALA A 80 34.70 11.19 8.09
CA ALA A 80 33.49 10.61 7.51
C ALA A 80 33.29 11.25 6.13
N SER A 81 33.50 10.50 5.05
CA SER A 81 32.91 10.86 3.76
C SER A 81 31.39 10.89 3.97
N LYS A 82 30.83 12.09 4.04
CA LYS A 82 29.38 12.28 4.18
C LYS A 82 28.70 11.53 3.02
N PRO A 83 27.70 10.67 3.28
CA PRO A 83 26.73 10.35 2.23
C PRO A 83 26.12 11.67 1.73
N PRO A 84 25.63 11.76 0.48
CA PRO A 84 24.96 12.97 0.01
C PRO A 84 23.92 13.40 1.06
N GLU A 85 24.10 14.59 1.63
CA GLU A 85 23.14 15.20 2.54
C GLU A 85 21.95 15.60 1.67
N TYR A 86 20.95 14.71 1.60
CA TYR A 86 19.62 15.10 1.19
C TYR A 86 19.04 15.97 2.31
N PRO A 87 18.33 17.08 1.99
CA PRO A 87 17.62 17.83 3.01
C PRO A 87 16.76 16.86 3.82
N THR A 88 16.83 16.95 5.14
CA THR A 88 15.93 16.18 6.00
C THR A 88 14.50 16.58 5.67
N ALA A 89 13.61 15.61 5.49
CA ALA A 89 12.23 15.79 5.01
C ALA A 89 11.52 17.03 5.62
N PHE A 90 11.81 17.34 6.89
CA PHE A 90 11.36 18.52 7.62
C PHE A 90 11.58 19.89 6.94
N GLU A 91 12.61 20.10 6.13
CA GLU A 91 12.88 21.43 5.52
C GLU A 91 12.06 21.70 4.24
N VAL A 92 11.48 20.66 3.61
CA VAL A 92 10.78 20.80 2.33
C VAL A 92 9.29 21.17 2.52
N PHE A 93 8.70 20.82 3.67
CA PHE A 93 7.25 20.88 3.88
C PHE A 93 6.71 22.25 4.34
N GLU A 94 7.56 23.24 4.60
CA GLU A 94 7.08 24.46 5.27
C GLU A 94 6.14 25.33 4.42
N ASN A 95 6.02 25.18 3.09
CA ASN A 95 4.95 25.83 2.31
C ASN A 95 4.64 25.13 0.98
N TYR A 96 3.60 24.28 0.96
CA TYR A 96 3.03 23.77 -0.30
C TYR A 96 2.62 24.93 -1.21
N THR A 97 3.22 25.01 -2.40
CA THR A 97 2.88 26.00 -3.44
C THR A 97 2.38 25.26 -4.68
N PRO A 98 1.12 25.41 -5.11
CA PRO A 98 0.52 24.60 -6.17
C PRO A 98 1.38 24.40 -7.42
N ASN A 99 1.88 25.50 -7.98
CA ASN A 99 2.57 25.53 -9.25
C ASN A 99 4.11 25.60 -9.14
N HIS A 100 4.67 25.42 -7.95
CA HIS A 100 6.11 25.55 -7.73
C HIS A 100 6.64 24.53 -6.72
N ILE A 101 7.81 23.97 -7.01
CA ILE A 101 8.56 23.08 -6.13
C ILE A 101 9.94 23.69 -5.94
N SER A 102 10.31 23.99 -4.68
CA SER A 102 11.56 24.69 -4.35
C SER A 102 12.81 23.89 -4.73
N ASP A 103 12.80 22.58 -4.46
CA ASP A 103 13.86 21.67 -4.90
C ASP A 103 13.47 21.02 -6.24
N PRO A 104 14.19 21.30 -7.35
CA PRO A 104 13.87 20.75 -8.66
C PRO A 104 14.07 19.22 -8.76
N ASN A 105 14.61 18.56 -7.74
CA ASN A 105 14.74 17.11 -7.67
C ASN A 105 13.62 16.44 -6.86
N TYR A 106 12.83 17.22 -6.12
CA TYR A 106 11.70 16.68 -5.39
C TYR A 106 10.56 16.31 -6.34
N VAL A 107 10.02 15.10 -6.18
CA VAL A 107 8.88 14.59 -6.93
C VAL A 107 7.71 14.41 -5.99
N ARG A 108 6.61 15.13 -6.26
CA ARG A 108 5.35 14.98 -5.53
C ARG A 108 4.69 13.64 -5.86
N ILE A 109 4.25 12.93 -4.83
CA ILE A 109 3.44 11.73 -4.98
C ILE A 109 1.97 12.08 -4.78
N PHE A 110 1.19 11.86 -5.83
CA PHE A 110 -0.25 12.01 -5.82
C PHE A 110 -0.85 10.60 -5.76
N ASP A 111 -1.56 10.29 -4.68
CA ASP A 111 -2.28 9.02 -4.56
C ASP A 111 -3.73 9.17 -5.02
N THR A 112 -4.16 8.29 -5.92
CA THR A 112 -5.55 8.19 -6.41
C THR A 112 -6.22 6.87 -6.04
N THR A 113 -5.77 6.22 -4.96
CA THR A 113 -6.34 4.94 -4.50
C THR A 113 -7.82 5.09 -4.16
N LEU A 114 -8.21 6.20 -3.53
CA LEU A 114 -9.58 6.48 -3.07
C LEU A 114 -10.54 6.96 -4.16
N ARG A 115 -10.03 7.21 -5.37
CA ARG A 115 -10.82 7.59 -6.54
C ARG A 115 -10.66 6.58 -7.66
N ASP A 116 -9.49 6.55 -8.30
CA ASP A 116 -9.29 5.69 -9.47
C ASP A 116 -9.14 4.22 -9.07
N GLY A 117 -8.47 3.98 -7.94
CA GLY A 117 -8.37 2.64 -7.37
C GLY A 117 -9.73 2.00 -7.08
N GLU A 118 -10.68 2.77 -6.56
CA GLU A 118 -12.05 2.30 -6.30
C GLU A 118 -12.83 1.96 -7.59
N GLN A 119 -12.43 2.48 -8.76
CA GLN A 119 -13.09 2.14 -10.03
C GLN A 119 -12.83 0.69 -10.47
N SER A 120 -11.91 -0.03 -9.82
CA SER A 120 -11.77 -1.47 -10.00
C SER A 120 -13.09 -2.20 -9.64
N PRO A 121 -13.60 -3.09 -10.50
CA PRO A 121 -14.82 -3.84 -10.21
C PRO A 121 -14.73 -4.61 -8.88
N GLY A 122 -15.62 -4.29 -7.94
CA GLY A 122 -15.70 -4.93 -6.62
C GLY A 122 -14.84 -4.29 -5.53
N ALA A 123 -14.13 -3.20 -5.82
CA ALA A 123 -13.28 -2.45 -4.90
C ALA A 123 -14.01 -1.30 -4.16
N THR A 124 -15.35 -1.24 -4.24
CA THR A 124 -16.17 -0.18 -3.61
C THR A 124 -15.88 -0.08 -2.11
N MET A 125 -15.56 1.14 -1.65
CA MET A 125 -15.25 1.42 -0.25
C MET A 125 -16.37 2.24 0.39
N THR A 126 -16.60 2.01 1.68
CA THR A 126 -17.44 2.85 2.52
C THR A 126 -16.71 4.14 2.89
N THR A 127 -17.45 5.18 3.29
CA THR A 127 -16.86 6.44 3.77
C THR A 127 -15.84 6.26 4.88
N LYS A 128 -16.09 5.31 5.80
CA LYS A 128 -15.17 5.00 6.90
C LYS A 128 -13.87 4.36 6.39
N GLU A 129 -13.98 3.37 5.52
CA GLU A 129 -12.81 2.70 4.89
C GLU A 129 -11.96 3.71 4.10
N LYS A 130 -12.60 4.62 3.36
CA LYS A 130 -11.89 5.71 2.66
C LYS A 130 -11.14 6.62 3.63
N LEU A 131 -11.76 7.02 4.73
CA LEU A 131 -11.14 7.87 5.75
C LEU A 131 -9.95 7.17 6.43
N ASP A 132 -10.07 5.88 6.72
CA ASP A 132 -9.00 5.08 7.33
C ASP A 132 -7.79 4.95 6.39
N ILE A 133 -8.02 4.67 5.09
CA ILE A 133 -6.97 4.70 4.07
C ILE A 133 -6.38 6.11 3.93
N ALA A 134 -7.20 7.17 3.90
CA ALA A 134 -6.71 8.55 3.81
C ALA A 134 -5.78 8.89 4.99
N ARG A 135 -6.11 8.43 6.20
CA ARG A 135 -5.25 8.59 7.39
C ARG A 135 -3.94 7.82 7.23
N GLN A 136 -3.98 6.62 6.65
CA GLN A 136 -2.77 5.85 6.39
C GLN A 136 -1.90 6.46 5.28
N LEU A 137 -2.49 7.04 4.24
CA LEU A 137 -1.81 7.81 3.20
C LEU A 137 -1.15 9.07 3.75
N ALA A 138 -1.81 9.77 4.68
CA ALA A 138 -1.22 10.91 5.38
C ALA A 138 0.03 10.50 6.20
N LYS A 139 -0.01 9.36 6.92
CA LYS A 139 1.15 8.80 7.62
C LYS A 139 2.27 8.35 6.67
N LEU A 140 1.90 7.84 5.50
CA LEU A 140 2.84 7.48 4.43
C LEU A 140 3.55 8.72 3.88
N GLY A 141 2.99 9.92 4.06
CA GLY A 141 3.57 11.19 3.64
C GLY A 141 3.28 11.53 2.17
N VAL A 142 2.16 11.06 1.60
CA VAL A 142 1.79 11.43 0.22
C VAL A 142 1.50 12.93 0.13
N ASP A 143 1.93 13.57 -0.95
CA ASP A 143 1.78 15.01 -1.13
C ASP A 143 0.32 15.40 -1.43
N ILE A 144 -0.37 14.59 -2.23
CA ILE A 144 -1.76 14.83 -2.64
C ILE A 144 -2.57 13.54 -2.50
N ILE A 145 -3.79 13.65 -1.96
CA ILE A 145 -4.78 12.57 -1.90
C ILE A 145 -5.96 12.98 -2.78
N GLU A 146 -6.21 12.25 -3.87
CA GLU A 146 -7.45 12.35 -4.62
C GLU A 146 -8.51 11.48 -3.95
N ALA A 147 -9.35 12.14 -3.14
CA ALA A 147 -10.20 11.47 -2.16
C ALA A 147 -11.49 10.88 -2.74
N GLY A 148 -11.81 11.14 -4.01
CA GLY A 148 -13.00 10.61 -4.67
C GLY A 148 -13.48 11.47 -5.85
N PHE A 149 -14.69 11.17 -6.32
CA PHE A 149 -15.38 11.94 -7.36
C PHE A 149 -16.70 12.50 -6.79
N PRO A 150 -16.69 13.69 -6.16
CA PRO A 150 -17.85 14.25 -5.44
C PRO A 150 -19.16 14.34 -6.24
N ALA A 151 -19.08 14.47 -7.56
CA ALA A 151 -20.28 14.54 -8.39
C ALA A 151 -20.94 13.18 -8.68
N SER A 152 -20.24 12.08 -8.40
CA SER A 152 -20.68 10.71 -8.68
C SER A 152 -21.89 10.31 -7.82
N SER A 153 -21.86 10.65 -6.52
CA SER A 153 -22.91 10.35 -5.56
C SER A 153 -22.78 11.22 -4.31
N GLU A 154 -23.87 11.33 -3.55
CA GLU A 154 -23.87 12.06 -2.27
C GLU A 154 -22.90 11.44 -1.25
N ALA A 155 -22.77 10.11 -1.27
CA ALA A 155 -21.84 9.40 -0.40
C ALA A 155 -20.38 9.77 -0.69
N ASP A 156 -20.04 9.97 -1.96
CA ASP A 156 -18.71 10.39 -2.39
C ASP A 156 -18.42 11.85 -2.01
N LEU A 157 -19.40 12.74 -2.18
CA LEU A 157 -19.30 14.13 -1.75
C LEU A 157 -18.99 14.22 -0.25
N GLU A 158 -19.80 13.55 0.57
CA GLU A 158 -19.65 13.58 2.02
C GLU A 158 -18.36 12.88 2.49
N ALA A 159 -17.92 11.81 1.80
CA ALA A 159 -16.63 11.18 2.09
C ALA A 159 -15.44 12.12 1.83
N VAL A 160 -15.41 12.78 0.67
CA VAL A 160 -14.33 13.73 0.33
C VAL A 160 -14.33 14.91 1.29
N LYS A 161 -15.51 15.42 1.65
CA LYS A 161 -15.67 16.52 2.61
C LYS A 161 -15.18 16.14 4.01
N LEU A 162 -15.48 14.93 4.47
CA LEU A 162 -14.99 14.42 5.75
C LEU A 162 -13.46 14.29 5.75
N ILE A 163 -12.87 13.74 4.68
CA ILE A 163 -11.42 13.65 4.51
C ILE A 163 -10.78 15.05 4.48
N ALA A 164 -11.39 16.01 3.77
CA ALA A 164 -10.93 17.39 3.73
C ALA A 164 -10.91 18.04 5.12
N GLN A 165 -11.91 17.76 5.95
CA GLN A 165 -12.02 18.28 7.32
C GLN A 165 -11.03 17.62 8.28
N GLU A 166 -10.95 16.29 8.30
CA GLU A 166 -10.16 15.54 9.27
C GLU A 166 -8.69 15.39 8.90
N ILE A 167 -8.38 15.15 7.63
CA ILE A 167 -7.02 14.85 7.17
C ILE A 167 -6.37 16.09 6.57
N GLY A 168 -7.11 16.87 5.79
CA GLY A 168 -6.61 18.08 5.11
C GLY A 168 -6.25 19.26 6.02
N ASN A 169 -6.39 19.13 7.34
CA ASN A 169 -6.11 20.18 8.33
C ASN A 169 -5.14 19.75 9.44
N VAL A 170 -4.84 18.46 9.55
CA VAL A 170 -4.01 17.92 10.64
C VAL A 170 -2.62 17.64 10.10
N ALA A 171 -1.62 18.28 10.71
CA ALA A 171 -0.22 18.01 10.40
C ALA A 171 0.20 16.67 10.97
N GLY A 172 0.92 15.88 10.16
CA GLY A 172 1.61 14.67 10.60
C GLY A 172 2.71 14.97 11.62
N GLU A 173 3.36 13.92 12.14
CA GLU A 173 4.49 14.06 13.07
C GLU A 173 5.67 14.85 12.46
N ASP A 174 5.78 14.84 11.14
CA ASP A 174 6.74 15.57 10.32
C ASP A 174 6.30 16.99 9.95
N GLY A 175 5.11 17.42 10.37
CA GLY A 175 4.53 18.70 10.03
C GLY A 175 3.81 18.74 8.66
N HIS A 176 3.80 17.63 7.92
CA HIS A 176 3.20 17.55 6.58
C HIS A 176 1.68 17.54 6.64
N VAL A 177 1.03 18.28 5.73
CA VAL A 177 -0.43 18.27 5.54
C VAL A 177 -0.68 17.99 4.06
N PRO A 178 -1.37 16.89 3.71
CA PRO A 178 -1.62 16.55 2.32
C PRO A 178 -2.61 17.52 1.67
N VAL A 179 -2.43 17.75 0.37
CA VAL A 179 -3.44 18.39 -0.47
C VAL A 179 -4.61 17.44 -0.65
N ILE A 180 -5.84 17.95 -0.49
CA ILE A 180 -7.04 17.14 -0.72
C ILE A 180 -7.64 17.53 -2.06
N CYS A 181 -7.67 16.55 -2.97
CA CYS A 181 -8.10 16.72 -4.35
C CYS A 181 -9.46 16.03 -4.59
N GLY A 182 -10.34 16.70 -5.32
CA GLY A 182 -11.62 16.16 -5.79
C GLY A 182 -11.71 16.19 -7.31
N LEU A 183 -11.98 15.04 -7.93
CA LEU A 183 -12.17 14.95 -9.37
C LEU A 183 -13.50 15.59 -9.80
N ALA A 184 -13.50 16.30 -10.92
CA ALA A 184 -14.69 16.87 -11.53
C ALA A 184 -14.62 16.75 -13.06
N ARG A 185 -15.70 16.27 -13.70
CA ARG A 185 -15.82 16.45 -15.17
C ARG A 185 -15.79 17.94 -15.50
N CYS A 186 -15.36 18.27 -16.71
CA CYS A 186 -15.30 19.65 -17.23
C CYS A 186 -16.71 20.24 -17.45
N ASN A 187 -17.46 20.47 -16.37
CA ASN A 187 -18.77 21.10 -16.34
C ASN A 187 -18.99 21.79 -14.98
N LYS A 188 -19.90 22.77 -14.97
CA LYS A 188 -20.14 23.63 -13.81
C LYS A 188 -20.59 22.87 -12.55
N ASN A 189 -21.57 21.99 -12.69
CA ASN A 189 -22.17 21.25 -11.56
C ASN A 189 -21.15 20.33 -10.86
N ASP A 190 -20.33 19.64 -11.64
CA ASP A 190 -19.30 18.76 -11.07
C ASP A 190 -18.20 19.56 -10.36
N ILE A 191 -17.81 20.71 -10.92
CA ILE A 191 -16.85 21.61 -10.29
C ILE A 191 -17.41 22.21 -9.00
N ASP A 192 -18.68 22.61 -8.99
CA ASP A 192 -19.36 23.12 -7.79
C ASP A 192 -19.35 22.09 -6.65
N LYS A 193 -19.68 20.83 -6.96
CA LYS A 193 -19.64 19.72 -5.99
C LYS A 193 -18.23 19.39 -5.52
N SER A 194 -17.25 19.39 -6.43
CA SER A 194 -15.86 19.16 -6.05
C SER A 194 -15.36 20.25 -5.12
N TRP A 195 -15.62 21.52 -5.44
CA TRP A 195 -15.30 22.65 -4.57
C TRP A 195 -16.00 22.57 -3.21
N GLU A 196 -17.29 22.22 -3.19
CA GLU A 196 -18.04 22.05 -1.94
C GLU A 196 -17.37 21.04 -1.00
N ALA A 197 -16.87 19.93 -1.56
CA ALA A 197 -16.23 18.90 -0.77
C ALA A 197 -14.83 19.33 -0.29
N VAL A 198 -13.97 19.85 -1.17
CA VAL A 198 -12.56 20.08 -0.84
C VAL A 198 -12.27 21.39 -0.11
N LYS A 199 -13.10 22.43 -0.22
CA LYS A 199 -12.86 23.79 0.32
C LYS A 199 -12.56 23.86 1.82
N HIS A 200 -12.83 22.78 2.55
CA HIS A 200 -12.60 22.67 3.98
C HIS A 200 -11.17 22.24 4.36
N ALA A 201 -10.37 21.77 3.40
CA ALA A 201 -8.96 21.45 3.60
C ALA A 201 -8.10 22.72 3.61
N ARG A 202 -6.96 22.67 4.31
CA ARG A 202 -5.94 23.74 4.28
C ARG A 202 -5.41 23.98 2.87
N PHE A 203 -5.27 22.90 2.10
CA PHE A 203 -4.83 22.92 0.70
C PHE A 203 -5.85 22.20 -0.18
N PRO A 204 -6.89 22.90 -0.66
CA PRO A 204 -7.92 22.32 -1.51
C PRO A 204 -7.48 22.33 -2.99
N ARG A 205 -7.66 21.20 -3.69
CA ARG A 205 -7.41 21.09 -5.13
C ARG A 205 -8.65 20.58 -5.88
N ILE A 206 -8.92 21.18 -7.04
CA ILE A 206 -9.89 20.64 -8.00
C ILE A 206 -9.11 20.06 -9.18
N HIS A 207 -9.35 18.79 -9.49
CA HIS A 207 -8.85 18.14 -10.70
C HIS A 207 -9.97 18.05 -11.72
N THR A 208 -9.83 18.73 -12.86
CA THR A 208 -10.79 18.65 -13.97
C THR A 208 -10.16 18.13 -15.24
N PHE A 209 -10.98 17.51 -16.10
CA PHE A 209 -10.47 16.83 -17.29
C PHE A 209 -11.46 16.86 -18.44
N ILE A 210 -10.93 16.78 -19.67
CA ILE A 210 -11.69 16.61 -20.90
C ILE A 210 -10.90 15.76 -21.89
N ALA A 211 -11.60 14.94 -22.68
CA ALA A 211 -10.96 14.10 -23.70
C ALA A 211 -10.41 14.93 -24.86
N THR A 212 -9.16 14.67 -25.26
CA THR A 212 -8.48 15.43 -26.32
C THR A 212 -8.07 14.60 -27.52
N SER A 213 -8.17 13.27 -27.46
CA SER A 213 -7.89 12.43 -28.62
C SER A 213 -8.98 12.56 -29.68
N GLU A 214 -8.61 12.43 -30.96
CA GLU A 214 -9.56 12.57 -32.07
C GLU A 214 -10.73 11.58 -31.93
N ILE A 215 -10.43 10.35 -31.53
CA ILE A 215 -11.45 9.30 -31.33
C ILE A 215 -12.43 9.68 -30.22
N HIS A 216 -11.97 10.19 -29.08
CA HIS A 216 -12.87 10.61 -28.00
C HIS A 216 -13.63 11.89 -28.36
N MET A 217 -12.98 12.89 -28.97
CA MET A 217 -13.69 14.11 -29.39
C MET A 217 -14.80 13.81 -30.38
N LYS A 218 -14.56 12.93 -31.36
CA LYS A 218 -15.53 12.57 -32.40
C LYS A 218 -16.67 11.68 -31.88
N TYR A 219 -16.35 10.62 -31.13
CA TYR A 219 -17.32 9.58 -30.79
C TYR A 219 -17.89 9.70 -29.37
N LYS A 220 -17.11 10.19 -28.39
CA LYS A 220 -17.52 10.37 -26.99
C LYS A 220 -18.12 11.75 -26.76
N LEU A 221 -17.40 12.82 -27.07
CA LEU A 221 -17.82 14.19 -26.76
C LEU A 221 -18.71 14.81 -27.84
N LYS A 222 -18.52 14.41 -29.11
CA LYS A 222 -19.14 15.03 -30.29
C LYS A 222 -18.87 16.55 -30.34
N MET A 223 -17.63 16.93 -30.08
CA MET A 223 -17.16 18.33 -30.05
C MET A 223 -16.01 18.53 -31.04
N THR A 224 -15.90 19.75 -31.58
CA THR A 224 -14.72 20.17 -32.36
C THR A 224 -13.56 20.55 -31.43
N LYS A 225 -12.34 20.64 -31.98
CA LYS A 225 -11.14 21.07 -31.24
C LYS A 225 -11.36 22.41 -30.52
N GLU A 226 -11.94 23.39 -31.20
CA GLU A 226 -12.20 24.72 -30.69
C GLU A 226 -13.21 24.69 -29.53
N GLN A 227 -14.24 23.86 -29.64
CA GLN A 227 -15.22 23.67 -28.56
C GLN A 227 -14.61 23.02 -27.33
N VAL A 228 -13.71 22.05 -27.52
CA VAL A 228 -12.98 21.38 -26.44
C VAL A 228 -12.05 22.37 -25.72
N VAL A 229 -11.29 23.17 -26.46
CA VAL A 229 -10.42 24.22 -25.89
C VAL A 229 -11.23 25.25 -25.11
N GLU A 230 -12.30 25.79 -25.68
CA GLU A 230 -13.13 26.79 -24.99
C GLU A 230 -13.79 26.21 -23.74
N LYS A 231 -14.22 24.95 -23.78
CA LYS A 231 -14.80 24.27 -22.62
C LYS A 231 -13.75 24.07 -21.51
N ALA A 232 -12.56 23.57 -21.86
CA ALA A 232 -11.47 23.41 -20.91
C ALA A 232 -11.10 24.75 -20.24
N ARG A 233 -10.84 25.77 -21.07
CA ARG A 233 -10.47 27.13 -20.64
C ARG A 233 -11.53 27.74 -19.73
N SER A 234 -12.80 27.71 -20.12
CA SER A 234 -13.90 28.30 -19.34
C SER A 234 -14.12 27.60 -18.01
N MET A 235 -13.99 26.27 -17.94
CA MET A 235 -14.18 25.51 -16.71
C MET A 235 -13.01 25.61 -15.74
N VAL A 236 -11.77 25.67 -16.24
CA VAL A 236 -10.60 25.99 -15.40
C VAL A 236 -10.73 27.41 -14.82
N ALA A 237 -11.08 28.40 -15.65
CA ALA A 237 -11.33 29.75 -15.17
C ALA A 237 -12.48 29.82 -14.16
N TYR A 238 -13.52 29.01 -14.35
CA TYR A 238 -14.63 28.91 -13.41
C TYR A 238 -14.18 28.32 -12.06
N ALA A 239 -13.42 27.23 -12.04
CA ALA A 239 -12.85 26.67 -10.81
C ALA A 239 -12.00 27.71 -10.05
N ARG A 240 -11.18 28.49 -10.76
CA ARG A 240 -10.43 29.63 -10.18
C ARG A 240 -11.36 30.70 -9.60
N SER A 241 -12.47 31.01 -10.27
CA SER A 241 -13.44 32.03 -9.82
C SER A 241 -14.15 31.68 -8.51
N LEU A 242 -14.19 30.39 -8.13
CA LEU A 242 -14.72 29.92 -6.85
C LEU A 242 -13.78 30.19 -5.65
N GLY A 243 -12.56 30.67 -5.92
CA GLY A 243 -11.53 30.88 -4.91
C GLY A 243 -10.53 29.72 -4.79
N CYS A 244 -10.64 28.69 -5.64
CA CYS A 244 -9.67 27.60 -5.70
C CYS A 244 -8.35 28.10 -6.33
N THR A 245 -7.26 28.06 -5.57
CA THR A 245 -5.93 28.51 -6.04
C THR A 245 -5.12 27.41 -6.71
N ASP A 246 -5.54 26.15 -6.55
CA ASP A 246 -4.88 24.96 -7.05
C ASP A 246 -5.82 24.15 -7.94
N VAL A 247 -5.62 24.25 -9.25
CA VAL A 247 -6.46 23.61 -10.26
C VAL A 247 -5.59 22.74 -11.15
N GLU A 248 -5.85 21.45 -11.13
CA GLU A 248 -5.21 20.48 -12.00
C GLU A 248 -6.08 20.22 -13.22
N PHE A 249 -5.46 20.17 -14.39
CA PHE A 249 -6.14 19.87 -15.65
C PHE A 249 -5.53 18.64 -16.34
N SER A 250 -6.39 17.73 -16.79
CA SER A 250 -6.01 16.57 -17.59
C SER A 250 -6.63 16.59 -18.99
N PRO A 251 -5.82 16.57 -20.07
CA PRO A 251 -6.26 16.15 -21.39
C PRO A 251 -6.39 14.62 -21.42
N GLU A 252 -7.58 14.10 -21.13
CA GLU A 252 -7.85 12.66 -21.12
C GLU A 252 -7.50 12.06 -22.49
N ASP A 253 -6.77 10.93 -22.48
CA ASP A 253 -6.24 10.25 -23.65
C ASP A 253 -5.13 11.06 -24.40
N ALA A 254 -4.29 11.75 -23.62
CA ALA A 254 -3.16 12.56 -24.11
C ALA A 254 -2.20 11.76 -25.01
N GLY A 255 -1.91 10.50 -24.66
CA GLY A 255 -1.02 9.62 -25.42
C GLY A 255 -1.44 9.37 -26.87
N ARG A 256 -2.74 9.56 -27.20
CA ARG A 256 -3.32 9.43 -28.56
C ARG A 256 -3.76 10.75 -29.16
N SER A 257 -3.50 11.86 -28.48
CA SER A 257 -3.87 13.20 -28.94
C SER A 257 -2.88 13.71 -29.98
N GLU A 258 -3.36 14.51 -30.92
CA GLU A 258 -2.47 15.23 -31.83
C GLU A 258 -1.64 16.25 -31.04
N ARG A 259 -0.33 16.29 -31.29
CA ARG A 259 0.65 16.96 -30.44
C ARG A 259 0.46 18.47 -30.42
N GLU A 260 0.26 19.08 -31.58
CA GLU A 260 0.10 20.52 -31.73
C GLU A 260 -1.18 21.00 -31.04
N PHE A 261 -2.29 20.28 -31.20
CA PHE A 261 -3.52 20.53 -30.44
C PHE A 261 -3.33 20.36 -28.93
N LEU A 262 -2.53 19.37 -28.49
CA LEU A 262 -2.23 19.16 -27.09
C LEU A 262 -1.47 20.37 -26.49
N TYR A 263 -0.47 20.91 -27.20
CA TYR A 263 0.25 22.10 -26.74
C TYR A 263 -0.65 23.34 -26.69
N GLU A 264 -1.56 23.49 -27.65
CA GLU A 264 -2.55 24.57 -27.69
C GLU A 264 -3.47 24.53 -26.47
N ILE A 265 -4.16 23.41 -26.24
CA ILE A 265 -5.13 23.32 -25.14
C ILE A 265 -4.44 23.47 -23.78
N LEU A 266 -3.25 22.88 -23.60
CA LEU A 266 -2.45 23.02 -22.38
C LEU A 266 -2.07 24.49 -22.15
N GLY A 267 -1.62 25.20 -23.19
CA GLY A 267 -1.33 26.63 -23.12
C GLY A 267 -2.54 27.48 -22.72
N GLU A 268 -3.73 27.16 -23.25
CA GLU A 268 -4.96 27.89 -22.94
C GLU A 268 -5.46 27.64 -21.50
N VAL A 269 -5.33 26.42 -20.98
CA VAL A 269 -5.71 26.16 -19.57
C VAL A 269 -4.72 26.77 -18.57
N ILE A 270 -3.42 26.87 -18.92
CA ILE A 270 -2.45 27.61 -18.11
C ILE A 270 -2.89 29.07 -18.00
N LYS A 271 -3.24 29.72 -19.13
CA LYS A 271 -3.75 31.10 -19.14
C LYS A 271 -5.04 31.26 -18.32
N ALA A 272 -5.88 30.23 -18.29
CA ALA A 272 -7.10 30.20 -17.49
C ALA A 272 -6.84 30.01 -15.98
N GLY A 273 -5.62 29.60 -15.60
CA GLY A 273 -5.18 29.49 -14.21
C GLY A 273 -4.96 28.07 -13.70
N ALA A 274 -4.79 27.08 -14.59
CA ALA A 274 -4.29 25.76 -14.18
C ALA A 274 -2.91 25.88 -13.52
N THR A 275 -2.68 25.13 -12.44
CA THR A 275 -1.42 25.10 -11.68
C THR A 275 -0.63 23.82 -11.91
N THR A 276 -1.33 22.76 -12.30
CA THR A 276 -0.77 21.44 -12.61
C THR A 276 -1.42 20.91 -13.88
N LEU A 277 -0.60 20.31 -14.76
CA LEU A 277 -1.05 19.65 -15.98
C LEU A 277 -0.75 18.17 -15.86
N ASN A 278 -1.77 17.34 -15.67
CA ASN A 278 -1.62 15.90 -15.61
C ASN A 278 -1.73 15.31 -17.02
N ILE A 279 -0.72 14.55 -17.43
CA ILE A 279 -0.63 13.95 -18.75
C ILE A 279 -0.90 12.44 -18.61
N PRO A 280 -2.11 11.97 -18.95
CA PRO A 280 -2.46 10.58 -18.76
C PRO A 280 -2.11 9.68 -19.97
N ASP A 281 -1.52 8.52 -19.70
CA ASP A 281 -1.60 7.34 -20.58
C ASP A 281 -2.88 6.56 -20.20
N THR A 282 -4.02 7.13 -20.58
CA THR A 282 -5.37 6.66 -20.18
C THR A 282 -5.65 5.21 -20.56
N VAL A 283 -5.07 4.74 -21.67
CA VAL A 283 -5.25 3.36 -22.16
C VAL A 283 -4.12 2.44 -21.69
N GLY A 284 -3.03 2.96 -21.14
CA GLY A 284 -1.91 2.13 -20.66
C GLY A 284 -1.16 1.41 -21.77
N TYR A 285 -1.12 2.00 -22.98
CA TYR A 285 -0.59 1.35 -24.18
C TYR A 285 0.68 2.00 -24.72
N ASN A 286 1.09 3.15 -24.18
CA ASN A 286 2.30 3.83 -24.63
C ASN A 286 3.55 3.04 -24.26
N TRP A 287 4.57 3.11 -25.10
CA TRP A 287 5.89 2.59 -24.78
C TRP A 287 6.68 3.59 -23.90
N PRO A 288 7.51 3.16 -22.93
CA PRO A 288 8.18 4.07 -22.00
C PRO A 288 8.94 5.23 -22.67
N ARG A 289 9.70 4.94 -23.73
CA ARG A 289 10.43 5.99 -24.48
C ARG A 289 9.51 6.93 -25.25
N GLU A 290 8.38 6.42 -25.74
CA GLU A 290 7.38 7.24 -26.43
C GLU A 290 6.71 8.19 -25.43
N PHE A 291 6.35 7.70 -24.25
CA PHE A 291 5.74 8.51 -23.20
C PHE A 291 6.72 9.54 -22.62
N GLY A 292 7.97 9.14 -22.33
CA GLY A 292 9.01 10.07 -21.91
C GLY A 292 9.25 11.20 -22.93
N GLN A 293 9.30 10.85 -24.23
CA GLN A 293 9.42 11.84 -25.30
C GLN A 293 8.20 12.77 -25.36
N LEU A 294 6.97 12.26 -25.17
CA LEU A 294 5.77 13.10 -25.10
C LEU A 294 5.88 14.15 -23.98
N ILE A 295 6.33 13.77 -22.78
CA ILE A 295 6.54 14.70 -21.67
C ILE A 295 7.60 15.76 -22.02
N ALA A 296 8.73 15.34 -22.61
CA ALA A 296 9.77 16.25 -23.06
C ALA A 296 9.27 17.26 -24.11
N ASP A 297 8.44 16.79 -25.05
CA ASP A 297 7.91 17.63 -26.11
C ASP A 297 6.85 18.60 -25.58
N ILE A 298 5.98 18.18 -24.66
CA ILE A 298 5.05 19.09 -23.96
C ILE A 298 5.83 20.18 -23.25
N LYS A 299 6.90 19.82 -22.53
CA LYS A 299 7.77 20.76 -21.84
C LYS A 299 8.48 21.75 -22.77
N ALA A 300 8.83 21.32 -23.97
CA ALA A 300 9.53 22.16 -24.94
C ALA A 300 8.60 23.10 -25.73
N ASN A 301 7.35 22.69 -25.98
CA ASN A 301 6.49 23.36 -26.96
C ASN A 301 5.25 24.06 -26.37
N THR A 302 4.91 23.81 -25.10
CA THR A 302 3.70 24.40 -24.49
C THR A 302 3.99 25.80 -23.93
N PRO A 303 3.28 26.85 -24.38
CA PRO A 303 3.48 28.20 -23.85
C PRO A 303 3.06 28.32 -22.37
N GLY A 304 3.92 28.89 -21.53
CA GLY A 304 3.64 29.12 -20.10
C GLY A 304 3.91 27.90 -19.21
N ILE A 305 4.47 26.83 -19.75
CA ILE A 305 4.74 25.57 -19.06
C ILE A 305 5.67 25.73 -17.84
N GLU A 306 6.51 26.76 -17.83
CA GLU A 306 7.38 27.11 -16.70
C GLU A 306 6.62 27.56 -15.44
N ASN A 307 5.33 27.90 -15.57
CA ASN A 307 4.49 28.40 -14.48
C ASN A 307 3.59 27.32 -13.86
N VAL A 308 3.77 26.05 -14.24
CA VAL A 308 2.95 24.91 -13.79
C VAL A 308 3.80 23.68 -13.52
N ILE A 309 3.24 22.72 -12.78
CA ILE A 309 3.83 21.39 -12.58
C ILE A 309 3.28 20.42 -13.62
N ILE A 310 4.16 19.63 -14.24
CA ILE A 310 3.75 18.50 -15.08
C ILE A 310 3.56 17.28 -14.17
N SER A 311 2.35 16.71 -14.20
CA SER A 311 1.96 15.44 -13.57
C SER A 311 1.86 14.33 -14.62
N THR A 312 2.03 13.08 -14.22
CA THR A 312 1.83 11.91 -15.09
C THR A 312 0.91 10.91 -14.42
N HIS A 313 0.01 10.32 -15.22
CA HIS A 313 -0.94 9.31 -14.79
C HIS A 313 -0.96 8.15 -15.78
N CYS A 314 -0.35 7.02 -15.45
CA CYS A 314 -0.18 5.91 -16.39
C CYS A 314 -1.00 4.68 -15.97
N GLN A 315 -1.91 4.25 -16.85
CA GLN A 315 -2.61 2.98 -16.71
C GLN A 315 -1.73 1.81 -17.19
N ASN A 316 -2.11 0.58 -16.86
CA ASN A 316 -1.21 -0.58 -16.91
C ASN A 316 -1.60 -1.67 -17.92
N ASP A 317 -2.39 -1.36 -18.96
CA ASP A 317 -2.93 -2.36 -19.90
C ASP A 317 -1.85 -3.22 -20.60
N LEU A 318 -0.64 -2.68 -20.84
CA LEU A 318 0.52 -3.44 -21.35
C LEU A 318 1.54 -3.85 -20.28
N GLY A 319 1.27 -3.61 -18.99
CA GLY A 319 2.20 -3.89 -17.90
C GLY A 319 3.38 -2.91 -17.81
N LEU A 320 3.25 -1.69 -18.37
CA LEU A 320 4.33 -0.71 -18.50
C LEU A 320 4.09 0.58 -17.67
N SER A 321 3.04 0.64 -16.85
CA SER A 321 2.65 1.86 -16.11
C SER A 321 3.76 2.44 -15.23
N THR A 322 4.42 1.62 -14.42
CA THR A 322 5.54 2.00 -13.56
C THR A 322 6.70 2.57 -14.39
N ALA A 323 7.03 1.93 -15.51
CA ALA A 323 8.10 2.38 -16.40
C ALA A 323 7.75 3.70 -17.10
N ASN A 324 6.53 3.86 -17.60
CA ASN A 324 6.04 5.09 -18.22
C ASN A 324 6.07 6.26 -17.22
N THR A 325 5.63 6.02 -15.98
CA THR A 325 5.65 7.01 -14.90
C THR A 325 7.07 7.48 -14.57
N LEU A 326 8.03 6.54 -14.47
CA LEU A 326 9.44 6.87 -14.22
C LEU A 326 10.11 7.60 -15.39
N GLU A 327 9.82 7.23 -16.63
CA GLU A 327 10.28 7.95 -17.82
C GLU A 327 9.72 9.38 -17.85
N GLY A 328 8.44 9.57 -17.48
CA GLY A 328 7.86 10.90 -17.32
C GLY A 328 8.58 11.75 -16.28
N ALA A 329 8.89 11.17 -15.11
CA ALA A 329 9.68 11.83 -14.06
C ALA A 329 11.08 12.24 -14.57
N TYR A 330 11.76 11.33 -15.26
CA TYR A 330 13.07 11.55 -15.86
C TYR A 330 13.05 12.71 -16.89
N HIS A 331 12.00 12.78 -17.69
CA HIS A 331 11.82 13.81 -18.72
C HIS A 331 11.24 15.14 -18.20
N GLY A 332 11.00 15.26 -16.90
CA GLY A 332 10.72 16.54 -16.25
C GLY A 332 9.38 16.66 -15.56
N ALA A 333 8.58 15.60 -15.49
CA ALA A 333 7.42 15.57 -14.59
C ALA A 333 7.89 15.64 -13.13
N ARG A 334 7.12 16.35 -12.29
CA ARG A 334 7.42 16.54 -10.87
C ARG A 334 6.23 16.26 -9.95
N GLN A 335 5.18 15.67 -10.51
CA GLN A 335 4.12 14.99 -9.78
C GLN A 335 3.86 13.65 -10.47
N LEU A 336 3.69 12.58 -9.70
CA LEU A 336 3.40 11.24 -10.22
C LEU A 336 2.13 10.73 -9.57
N GLU A 337 1.14 10.37 -10.38
CA GLU A 337 -0.12 9.79 -9.94
C GLU A 337 -0.04 8.28 -9.90
N VAL A 338 -0.30 7.73 -8.73
CA VAL A 338 -0.11 6.32 -8.41
C VAL A 338 -1.24 5.81 -7.54
N THR A 339 -1.33 4.49 -7.40
CA THR A 339 -2.21 3.85 -6.40
C THR A 339 -1.45 2.80 -5.60
N ILE A 340 -1.86 2.60 -4.36
CA ILE A 340 -1.41 1.48 -3.54
C ILE A 340 -1.78 0.17 -4.24
N ASN A 341 -0.84 -0.77 -4.28
CA ASN A 341 -1.00 -2.06 -4.94
C ASN A 341 -1.20 -1.98 -6.48
N GLY A 342 -1.17 -0.78 -7.09
CA GLY A 342 -1.46 -0.60 -8.51
C GLY A 342 -2.92 -0.88 -8.90
N ILE A 343 -3.87 -0.72 -7.97
CA ILE A 343 -5.30 -0.88 -8.29
C ILE A 343 -5.82 0.27 -9.18
N GLY A 344 -6.89 0.04 -9.93
CA GLY A 344 -7.44 1.02 -10.87
C GLY A 344 -8.36 0.41 -11.93
N GLU A 345 -8.74 1.18 -12.94
CA GLU A 345 -9.49 0.65 -14.07
C GLU A 345 -8.71 -0.46 -14.81
N ARG A 346 -9.41 -1.51 -15.25
CA ARG A 346 -8.87 -2.61 -16.09
C ARG A 346 -7.66 -3.30 -15.45
N ALA A 347 -6.45 -2.99 -15.92
CA ALA A 347 -5.18 -3.54 -15.45
C ALA A 347 -4.55 -2.72 -14.32
N GLY A 348 -5.17 -1.60 -13.94
CA GLY A 348 -4.77 -0.76 -12.83
C GLY A 348 -3.82 0.38 -13.21
N ASN A 349 -3.43 1.15 -12.20
CA ASN A 349 -2.52 2.28 -12.32
C ASN A 349 -1.07 1.89 -12.04
N ALA A 350 -0.15 2.83 -12.29
CA ALA A 350 1.20 2.76 -11.76
C ALA A 350 1.18 2.57 -10.24
N SER A 351 1.93 1.57 -9.77
CA SER A 351 1.97 1.17 -8.37
C SER A 351 2.84 2.14 -7.55
N LEU A 352 2.28 2.64 -6.45
CA LEU A 352 2.98 3.57 -5.55
C LEU A 352 4.26 2.94 -5.02
N GLU A 353 4.19 1.73 -4.48
CA GLU A 353 5.33 1.05 -3.88
C GLU A 353 6.45 0.79 -4.90
N GLU A 354 6.10 0.47 -6.15
CA GLU A 354 7.08 0.23 -7.21
C GLU A 354 7.77 1.53 -7.66
N VAL A 355 7.01 2.60 -7.90
CA VAL A 355 7.53 3.90 -8.32
C VAL A 355 8.40 4.51 -7.22
N VAL A 356 7.90 4.56 -5.98
CA VAL A 356 8.59 5.16 -4.83
C VAL A 356 9.87 4.40 -4.51
N MET A 357 9.83 3.06 -4.45
CA MET A 357 11.03 2.28 -4.15
C MET A 357 12.04 2.34 -5.29
N THR A 358 11.60 2.46 -6.54
CA THR A 358 12.52 2.67 -7.67
C THR A 358 13.23 4.03 -7.56
N ILE A 359 12.50 5.12 -7.25
CA ILE A 359 13.13 6.44 -7.03
C ILE A 359 14.07 6.39 -5.83
N LYS A 360 13.68 5.74 -4.72
CA LYS A 360 14.55 5.59 -3.53
C LYS A 360 15.84 4.83 -3.85
N CYS A 361 15.77 3.75 -4.63
CA CYS A 361 16.94 2.94 -4.96
C CYS A 361 17.78 3.49 -6.12
N LYS A 362 17.17 4.23 -7.06
CA LYS A 362 17.79 4.63 -8.34
C LYS A 362 17.71 6.13 -8.62
N GLY A 363 17.29 6.95 -7.65
CA GLY A 363 17.15 8.41 -7.79
C GLY A 363 18.37 9.09 -8.38
N GLY A 364 19.59 8.64 -8.00
CA GLY A 364 20.84 9.13 -8.60
C GLY A 364 20.95 8.92 -10.12
N LEU A 365 20.42 7.82 -10.68
CA LEU A 365 20.34 7.59 -12.12
C LEU A 365 19.20 8.38 -12.77
N LEU A 366 18.18 8.74 -12.00
CA LEU A 366 17.05 9.55 -12.46
C LEU A 366 17.34 11.05 -12.40
N GLY A 367 18.60 11.46 -12.25
CA GLY A 367 18.97 12.88 -12.15
C GLY A 367 18.95 13.43 -10.72
N GLY A 368 19.00 12.56 -9.72
CA GLY A 368 18.98 12.94 -8.30
C GLY A 368 17.57 13.01 -7.70
N LEU A 369 16.55 12.50 -8.39
CA LEU A 369 15.16 12.58 -7.92
C LEU A 369 14.95 11.86 -6.58
N TYR A 370 14.07 12.43 -5.76
CA TYR A 370 13.66 11.85 -4.48
C TYR A 370 12.20 12.21 -4.15
N THR A 371 11.60 11.50 -3.20
CA THR A 371 10.23 11.72 -2.72
C THR A 371 10.20 11.89 -1.21
N GLY A 372 9.11 12.47 -0.68
CA GLY A 372 8.86 12.63 0.76
C GLY A 372 8.29 11.39 1.45
N ILE A 373 8.08 10.29 0.73
CA ILE A 373 7.35 9.13 1.23
C ILE A 373 8.12 8.41 2.34
N ASN A 374 7.46 8.22 3.48
CA ASN A 374 7.93 7.34 4.54
C ASN A 374 7.65 5.88 4.16
N THR A 375 8.60 5.27 3.45
CA THR A 375 8.44 3.93 2.88
C THR A 375 8.10 2.84 3.91
N ARG A 376 8.36 3.05 5.21
CA ARG A 376 8.01 2.11 6.28
C ARG A 376 6.50 1.92 6.46
N HIS A 377 5.67 2.78 5.89
CA HIS A 377 4.21 2.65 5.92
C HIS A 377 3.63 1.92 4.70
N ILE A 378 4.46 1.50 3.73
CA ILE A 378 4.02 0.87 2.49
C ILE A 378 3.26 -0.43 2.76
N VAL A 379 3.82 -1.34 3.55
CA VAL A 379 3.18 -2.66 3.80
C VAL A 379 1.84 -2.51 4.51
N MET A 380 1.74 -1.58 5.47
CA MET A 380 0.47 -1.31 6.17
C MET A 380 -0.59 -0.75 5.21
N ALA A 381 -0.21 0.20 4.35
CA ALA A 381 -1.12 0.73 3.33
C ALA A 381 -1.57 -0.37 2.36
N SER A 382 -0.65 -1.20 1.88
CA SER A 382 -0.93 -2.32 0.99
C SER A 382 -1.95 -3.29 1.58
N LYS A 383 -1.76 -3.72 2.83
CA LYS A 383 -2.69 -4.63 3.54
C LYS A 383 -4.07 -4.01 3.76
N MET A 384 -4.12 -2.74 4.18
CA MET A 384 -5.38 -2.04 4.39
C MET A 384 -6.19 -1.91 3.09
N VAL A 385 -5.51 -1.60 1.98
CA VAL A 385 -6.14 -1.52 0.67
C VAL A 385 -6.60 -2.89 0.19
N GLU A 386 -5.80 -3.94 0.36
CA GLU A 386 -6.20 -5.33 0.07
C GLU A 386 -7.46 -5.73 0.85
N GLU A 387 -7.51 -5.45 2.15
CA GLU A 387 -8.64 -5.78 3.02
C GLU A 387 -9.92 -5.02 2.64
N TYR A 388 -9.84 -3.71 2.43
CA TYR A 388 -11.03 -2.88 2.15
C TYR A 388 -11.53 -3.00 0.71
N SER A 389 -10.63 -3.09 -0.26
CA SER A 389 -11.01 -3.33 -1.66
C SER A 389 -11.42 -4.78 -1.91
N GLY A 390 -10.94 -5.71 -1.08
CA GLY A 390 -11.10 -7.15 -1.32
C GLY A 390 -10.33 -7.65 -2.56
N LEU A 391 -9.38 -6.86 -3.07
CA LEU A 391 -8.50 -7.23 -4.17
C LEU A 391 -7.20 -7.80 -3.60
N LEU A 392 -7.02 -9.12 -3.75
CA LEU A 392 -5.85 -9.82 -3.23
C LEU A 392 -4.57 -9.39 -3.94
N VAL A 393 -3.51 -9.19 -3.15
CA VAL A 393 -2.18 -8.93 -3.68
C VAL A 393 -1.60 -10.24 -4.20
N GLN A 394 -1.14 -10.20 -5.46
CA GLN A 394 -0.46 -11.34 -6.05
C GLN A 394 0.79 -11.69 -5.22
N PRO A 395 1.05 -12.97 -4.89
CA PRO A 395 2.19 -13.36 -4.04
C PRO A 395 3.54 -12.88 -4.57
N HIS A 396 3.71 -12.77 -5.88
CA HIS A 396 4.95 -12.31 -6.52
C HIS A 396 4.89 -10.85 -6.99
N LYS A 397 3.92 -10.06 -6.53
CA LYS A 397 3.90 -8.63 -6.80
C LYS A 397 5.18 -7.99 -6.27
N ALA A 398 5.77 -7.11 -7.06
CA ALA A 398 6.98 -6.40 -6.68
C ALA A 398 6.77 -5.63 -5.37
N ILE A 399 7.81 -5.60 -4.54
CA ILE A 399 7.87 -4.91 -3.25
C ILE A 399 6.97 -5.52 -2.16
N VAL A 400 5.67 -5.64 -2.37
CA VAL A 400 4.69 -5.98 -1.31
C VAL A 400 4.15 -7.41 -1.37
N GLY A 401 4.45 -8.17 -2.43
CA GLY A 401 4.01 -9.56 -2.54
C GLY A 401 4.62 -10.44 -1.45
N ALA A 402 3.85 -11.42 -0.96
CA ALA A 402 4.28 -12.35 0.09
C ALA A 402 5.61 -13.08 -0.22
N ASN A 403 5.92 -13.30 -1.51
CA ASN A 403 7.13 -13.95 -1.98
C ASN A 403 8.23 -12.97 -2.41
N ALA A 404 8.02 -11.65 -2.33
CA ALA A 404 8.96 -10.64 -2.83
C ALA A 404 10.35 -10.70 -2.16
N PHE A 405 10.40 -11.17 -0.92
CA PHE A 405 11.63 -11.34 -0.13
C PHE A 405 11.87 -12.79 0.30
N ALA A 406 11.22 -13.76 -0.36
CA ALA A 406 11.35 -15.18 -0.06
C ALA A 406 12.43 -15.83 -0.93
N HIS A 407 13.20 -16.75 -0.34
CA HIS A 407 14.26 -17.49 -1.05
C HIS A 407 14.14 -19.00 -0.76
N GLU A 408 13.70 -19.76 -1.75
CA GLU A 408 13.53 -21.23 -1.62
C GLU A 408 14.80 -22.01 -1.99
N SER A 409 15.59 -21.48 -2.93
CA SER A 409 16.79 -22.15 -3.43
C SER A 409 17.88 -22.22 -2.36
N GLY A 410 18.39 -23.43 -2.07
CA GLY A 410 19.42 -23.64 -1.05
C GLY A 410 20.73 -22.88 -1.32
N ILE A 411 21.06 -22.62 -2.59
CA ILE A 411 22.19 -21.75 -2.96
C ILE A 411 21.92 -20.27 -2.67
N HIS A 412 20.67 -19.82 -2.80
CA HIS A 412 20.28 -18.45 -2.46
C HIS A 412 20.28 -18.27 -0.95
N GLN A 413 19.78 -19.25 -0.19
CA GLN A 413 19.81 -19.23 1.27
C GLN A 413 21.24 -19.17 1.83
N ASP A 414 22.15 -20.00 1.31
CA ASP A 414 23.57 -19.94 1.70
C ASP A 414 24.21 -18.58 1.36
N GLY A 415 23.89 -17.99 0.20
CA GLY A 415 24.31 -16.64 -0.16
C GLY A 415 23.78 -15.58 0.81
N MET A 416 22.48 -15.61 1.11
CA MET A 416 21.80 -14.70 2.04
C MET A 416 22.34 -14.78 3.46
N LEU A 417 22.68 -15.99 3.95
CA LEU A 417 23.28 -16.20 5.28
C LEU A 417 24.70 -15.60 5.36
N LYS A 418 25.44 -15.61 4.24
CA LYS A 418 26.80 -15.04 4.18
C LYS A 418 26.75 -13.52 4.03
N ASN A 419 25.90 -13.02 3.15
CA ASN A 419 25.69 -11.60 2.93
C ASN A 419 24.33 -11.37 2.24
N ARG A 420 23.39 -10.74 2.93
CA ARG A 420 22.04 -10.48 2.39
C ARG A 420 22.02 -9.67 1.09
N ASN A 421 23.01 -8.81 0.87
CA ASN A 421 23.11 -7.99 -0.33
C ASN A 421 23.40 -8.80 -1.62
N THR A 422 23.61 -10.11 -1.53
CA THR A 422 23.79 -10.94 -2.73
C THR A 422 22.51 -11.08 -3.56
N TYR A 423 21.34 -11.01 -2.92
CA TYR A 423 20.04 -11.15 -3.59
C TYR A 423 19.02 -10.08 -3.19
N GLU A 424 19.16 -9.46 -2.01
CA GLU A 424 18.28 -8.37 -1.58
C GLU A 424 18.83 -7.01 -2.03
N ILE A 425 18.09 -6.32 -2.89
CA ILE A 425 18.39 -4.94 -3.32
C ILE A 425 17.95 -3.89 -2.29
N MET A 426 17.09 -4.29 -1.35
CA MET A 426 16.56 -3.50 -0.24
C MET A 426 16.18 -4.46 0.89
N SER A 427 16.13 -3.96 2.13
CA SER A 427 15.67 -4.76 3.26
C SER A 427 14.13 -4.74 3.35
N PRO A 428 13.48 -5.82 3.78
CA PRO A 428 12.05 -5.82 4.10
C PRO A 428 11.66 -4.70 5.08
N GLU A 429 12.54 -4.40 6.04
CA GLU A 429 12.34 -3.36 7.04
C GLU A 429 12.28 -1.95 6.41
N ASP A 430 12.84 -1.75 5.21
CA ASP A 430 12.74 -0.48 4.49
C ASP A 430 11.31 -0.15 4.06
N ILE A 431 10.46 -1.16 3.90
CA ILE A 431 9.04 -1.00 3.52
C ILE A 431 8.07 -1.24 4.69
N GLY A 432 8.60 -1.44 5.90
CA GLY A 432 7.81 -1.75 7.10
C GLY A 432 7.48 -3.23 7.25
N LEU A 433 8.12 -4.12 6.49
CA LEU A 433 8.00 -5.56 6.67
C LEU A 433 9.04 -6.03 7.68
N PHE A 434 8.66 -6.13 8.96
CA PHE A 434 9.58 -6.62 9.99
C PHE A 434 9.67 -8.15 9.96
N ARG A 435 10.88 -8.67 9.72
CA ARG A 435 11.13 -10.11 9.81
C ARG A 435 11.22 -10.54 11.27
N SER A 436 10.53 -11.62 11.61
CA SER A 436 10.52 -12.17 12.96
C SER A 436 11.79 -12.96 13.34
N ASN A 437 12.99 -12.66 12.78
CA ASN A 437 14.35 -12.97 13.32
C ASN A 437 15.50 -12.70 12.31
N GLU A 438 16.72 -12.46 12.82
CA GLU A 438 17.97 -12.11 12.11
C GLU A 438 18.53 -13.13 11.09
N SER A 439 17.87 -14.27 10.86
CA SER A 439 18.41 -15.35 10.02
C SER A 439 17.70 -15.57 8.68
N GLY A 440 16.70 -14.75 8.31
CA GLY A 440 16.01 -14.92 7.02
C GLY A 440 15.34 -16.29 6.86
N LEU A 441 15.09 -16.99 7.97
CA LEU A 441 14.34 -18.24 8.00
C LEU A 441 12.86 -17.91 8.02
N THR A 442 12.14 -18.45 7.04
CA THR A 442 10.69 -18.46 6.98
C THR A 442 10.07 -19.06 8.25
N LEU A 443 8.86 -18.59 8.56
CA LEU A 443 8.00 -18.93 9.69
C LEU A 443 7.55 -20.41 9.71
N GLU A 444 8.47 -21.38 9.72
CA GLU A 444 8.14 -22.80 9.86
C GLU A 444 8.72 -23.47 11.12
N ASN A 445 9.65 -22.85 11.86
CA ASN A 445 10.36 -23.55 12.95
C ASN A 445 10.30 -22.91 14.36
N LEU A 446 9.34 -22.03 14.64
CA LEU A 446 9.11 -21.47 15.99
C LEU A 446 7.85 -22.03 16.69
N GLY A 447 7.47 -23.26 16.34
CA GLY A 447 6.32 -23.96 16.91
C GLY A 447 6.48 -24.47 18.35
N ILE A 448 7.44 -23.96 19.13
CA ILE A 448 7.67 -24.38 20.53
C ILE A 448 7.95 -23.17 21.43
N LEU A 449 7.14 -22.11 21.39
CA LEU A 449 7.19 -21.09 22.46
C LEU A 449 5.96 -20.16 22.60
N TYR A 450 4.84 -20.46 21.94
CA TYR A 450 3.64 -19.59 21.96
C TYR A 450 2.74 -19.74 23.20
N TYR A 451 2.90 -20.79 24.02
CA TYR A 451 2.03 -21.05 25.17
C TYR A 451 2.20 -20.07 26.36
N ASN A 452 3.31 -19.34 26.43
CA ASN A 452 3.64 -18.45 27.57
C ASN A 452 3.59 -16.94 27.21
N PHE A 453 2.95 -16.57 26.09
CA PHE A 453 2.83 -15.17 25.66
C PHE A 453 1.93 -14.36 26.62
N GLY A 454 2.48 -13.33 27.25
CA GLY A 454 1.73 -12.39 28.09
C GLY A 454 1.14 -11.23 27.28
N ARG A 455 0.17 -10.50 27.85
CA ARG A 455 -0.51 -9.34 27.23
C ARG A 455 0.44 -8.31 26.60
N HIS A 456 1.58 -8.05 27.24
CA HIS A 456 2.58 -7.11 26.73
C HIS A 456 3.24 -7.61 25.43
N ALA A 457 3.48 -8.92 25.32
CA ALA A 457 4.07 -9.51 24.12
C ALA A 457 3.05 -9.55 22.98
N LEU A 458 1.79 -9.84 23.28
CA LEU A 458 0.69 -9.73 22.31
C LEU A 458 0.55 -8.28 21.82
N LYS A 459 0.53 -7.29 22.72
CA LYS A 459 0.49 -5.86 22.34
C LYS A 459 1.65 -5.46 21.44
N ALA A 460 2.88 -5.84 21.80
CA ALA A 460 4.05 -5.54 21.00
C ALA A 460 3.96 -6.18 19.61
N LYS A 461 3.49 -7.43 19.54
CA LYS A 461 3.34 -8.14 18.26
C LYS A 461 2.21 -7.56 17.39
N LEU A 462 1.10 -7.14 18.01
CA LEU A 462 0.03 -6.44 17.31
C LEU A 462 0.48 -5.08 16.79
N PHE A 463 1.27 -4.36 17.59
CA PHE A 463 1.89 -3.11 17.18
C PHE A 463 2.87 -3.31 16.01
N GLU A 464 3.67 -4.39 16.03
CA GLU A 464 4.50 -4.82 14.88
C GLU A 464 3.67 -5.14 13.64
N LEU A 465 2.47 -5.69 13.82
CA LEU A 465 1.52 -6.01 12.73
C LEU A 465 0.70 -4.79 12.28
N GLY A 466 0.95 -3.61 12.85
CA GLY A 466 0.31 -2.35 12.46
C GLY A 466 -0.95 -1.98 13.25
N TYR A 467 -1.25 -2.70 14.33
CA TYR A 467 -2.41 -2.48 15.18
C TYR A 467 -2.01 -1.91 16.55
N ASP A 468 -2.39 -0.66 16.81
CA ASP A 468 -2.19 -0.02 18.11
C ASP A 468 -3.43 -0.23 18.99
N ILE A 469 -3.48 -1.37 19.68
CA ILE A 469 -4.61 -1.81 20.51
C ILE A 469 -4.22 -1.75 21.99
N ASP A 470 -5.06 -1.16 22.83
CA ASP A 470 -4.81 -1.03 24.26
C ASP A 470 -6.05 -1.24 25.14
N GLY A 471 -5.84 -1.31 26.45
CA GLY A 471 -6.93 -1.25 27.43
C GLY A 471 -7.87 -2.45 27.40
N ARG A 472 -9.15 -2.22 27.09
CA ARG A 472 -10.20 -3.25 27.14
C ARG A 472 -10.16 -4.17 25.91
N GLU A 473 -9.94 -3.61 24.73
CA GLU A 473 -9.82 -4.35 23.47
C GLU A 473 -8.64 -5.33 23.52
N LEU A 474 -7.48 -4.88 23.99
CA LEU A 474 -6.33 -5.76 24.18
C LEU A 474 -6.62 -6.93 25.15
N ASN A 475 -7.51 -6.73 26.13
CA ASN A 475 -7.89 -7.80 27.06
C ASN A 475 -8.81 -8.84 26.43
N ASP A 476 -9.78 -8.40 25.64
CA ASP A 476 -10.72 -9.30 24.96
C ASP A 476 -9.99 -10.11 23.88
N LEU A 477 -9.15 -9.44 23.08
CA LEU A 477 -8.25 -10.06 22.12
C LEU A 477 -7.26 -11.05 22.76
N PHE A 478 -6.74 -10.74 23.95
CA PHE A 478 -5.84 -11.63 24.67
C PHE A 478 -6.50 -12.96 25.03
N TRP A 479 -7.77 -12.95 25.45
CA TRP A 479 -8.47 -14.19 25.78
C TRP A 479 -8.80 -15.02 24.55
N ARG A 480 -9.13 -14.38 23.42
CA ARG A 480 -9.37 -15.06 22.14
C ARG A 480 -8.08 -15.65 21.57
N PHE A 481 -6.99 -14.88 21.59
CA PHE A 481 -5.64 -15.37 21.30
C PHE A 481 -5.33 -16.62 22.12
N LYS A 482 -5.63 -16.60 23.43
CA LYS A 482 -5.43 -17.74 24.32
C LYS A 482 -6.26 -18.96 23.91
N SER A 483 -7.53 -18.77 23.55
CA SER A 483 -8.40 -19.86 23.07
C SER A 483 -7.90 -20.46 21.76
N VAL A 484 -7.43 -19.64 20.83
CA VAL A 484 -6.82 -20.11 19.57
C VAL A 484 -5.49 -20.81 19.85
N ALA A 485 -4.68 -20.32 20.79
CA ALA A 485 -3.38 -20.92 21.14
C ALA A 485 -3.53 -22.26 21.88
N GLU A 486 -4.64 -22.45 22.59
CA GLU A 486 -4.99 -23.71 23.24
C GLU A 486 -5.42 -24.77 22.21
N MET A 487 -6.02 -24.35 21.09
CA MET A 487 -6.42 -25.25 19.99
C MET A 487 -5.29 -25.49 18.98
N LYS A 488 -4.50 -24.46 18.68
CA LYS A 488 -3.44 -24.47 17.68
C LYS A 488 -2.09 -24.33 18.39
N LYS A 489 -1.26 -25.38 18.34
CA LYS A 489 0.07 -25.40 18.98
C LYS A 489 1.02 -24.31 18.45
N VAL A 490 0.74 -23.75 17.27
CA VAL A 490 1.53 -22.71 16.61
C VAL A 490 0.60 -21.62 16.09
N ILE A 491 0.77 -20.39 16.57
CA ILE A 491 0.06 -19.21 16.08
C ILE A 491 0.99 -18.42 15.15
N THR A 492 0.48 -18.04 13.98
CA THR A 492 1.18 -17.21 12.99
C THR A 492 0.74 -15.76 13.05
N ASP A 493 1.49 -14.89 12.38
CA ASP A 493 1.15 -13.46 12.24
C ASP A 493 -0.22 -13.27 11.56
N ASP A 494 -0.56 -14.13 10.60
CA ASP A 494 -1.87 -14.12 9.94
C ASP A 494 -3.03 -14.52 10.87
N ASP A 495 -2.79 -15.43 11.82
CA ASP A 495 -3.79 -15.77 12.84
C ASP A 495 -4.05 -14.58 13.77
N LEU A 496 -2.99 -13.81 14.11
CA LEU A 496 -3.10 -12.60 14.92
C LEU A 496 -3.85 -11.49 14.17
N ILE A 497 -3.54 -11.29 12.89
CA ILE A 497 -4.26 -10.37 12.00
C ILE A 497 -5.75 -10.74 11.95
N ALA A 498 -6.08 -12.02 11.73
CA ALA A 498 -7.46 -12.49 11.68
C ALA A 498 -8.21 -12.28 13.02
N LEU A 499 -7.53 -12.45 14.15
CA LEU A 499 -8.11 -12.20 15.48
C LEU A 499 -8.44 -10.73 15.70
N VAL A 500 -7.62 -9.83 15.15
CA VAL A 500 -7.77 -8.38 15.23
C VAL A 500 -8.83 -7.86 14.28
N SER A 501 -8.88 -8.37 13.05
CA SER A 501 -9.89 -7.98 12.07
C SER A 501 -11.32 -8.25 12.56
N ASP A 502 -11.50 -9.23 13.44
CA ASP A 502 -12.79 -9.49 14.11
C ASP A 502 -13.20 -8.43 15.16
N GLU A 503 -12.27 -7.61 15.68
CA GLU A 503 -12.52 -6.66 16.79
C GLU A 503 -12.36 -5.18 16.40
N VAL A 504 -11.39 -4.84 15.53
CA VAL A 504 -11.06 -3.43 15.18
C VAL A 504 -11.85 -2.92 13.97
N PHE A 505 -12.41 -3.81 13.15
CA PHE A 505 -13.21 -3.46 11.98
C PHE A 505 -14.69 -3.80 12.20
N GLN A 506 -15.39 -2.97 12.97
CA GLN A 506 -16.85 -2.98 12.96
C GLN A 506 -17.31 -1.88 11.96
N PRO A 507 -17.74 -2.24 10.73
CA PRO A 507 -18.67 -1.40 9.96
C PRO A 507 -19.98 -1.28 10.75
N CYS A 508 -20.97 -0.52 10.26
CA CYS A 508 -22.29 -0.52 10.86
C CYS A 508 -22.87 -1.95 10.79
N ILE A 509 -22.71 -2.73 11.85
CA ILE A 509 -23.13 -4.13 11.89
C ILE A 509 -24.64 -4.13 12.10
N VAL A 510 -25.37 -4.30 11.01
CA VAL A 510 -26.81 -4.54 11.08
C VAL A 510 -27.06 -5.96 11.56
N TRP A 511 -26.27 -6.92 11.07
CA TRP A 511 -26.35 -8.33 11.42
C TRP A 511 -24.99 -8.88 11.83
N LYS A 512 -24.90 -9.43 13.04
CA LYS A 512 -23.75 -10.20 13.51
C LYS A 512 -24.00 -11.69 13.30
N PHE A 513 -23.02 -12.40 12.78
CA PHE A 513 -23.07 -13.86 12.71
C PHE A 513 -23.03 -14.46 14.12
N GLY A 514 -24.01 -15.28 14.46
CA GLY A 514 -24.10 -15.96 15.75
C GLY A 514 -23.57 -17.39 15.68
N ASP A 515 -24.24 -18.24 14.91
CA ASP A 515 -23.91 -19.66 14.82
C ASP A 515 -24.45 -20.28 13.52
N VAL A 516 -23.91 -21.44 13.11
CA VAL A 516 -24.45 -22.24 12.01
C VAL A 516 -24.33 -23.73 12.30
N GLN A 517 -25.43 -24.46 12.07
CA GLN A 517 -25.45 -25.91 12.09
C GLN A 517 -25.83 -26.42 10.70
N VAL A 518 -25.04 -27.34 10.16
CA VAL A 518 -25.22 -27.85 8.81
C VAL A 518 -25.27 -29.37 8.83
N THR A 519 -26.24 -29.92 8.09
CA THR A 519 -26.34 -31.34 7.79
C THR A 519 -26.31 -31.48 6.27
N CYS A 520 -25.27 -32.10 5.72
CA CYS A 520 -25.10 -32.27 4.29
C CYS A 520 -24.68 -33.70 3.92
N GLY A 521 -24.90 -34.07 2.66
CA GLY A 521 -24.55 -35.37 2.09
C GLY A 521 -24.81 -35.39 0.59
N THR A 522 -24.50 -36.50 -0.06
CA THR A 522 -24.61 -36.64 -1.54
C THR A 522 -26.06 -36.72 -2.06
N LEU A 523 -27.05 -36.79 -1.16
CA LEU A 523 -28.47 -36.93 -1.49
C LEU A 523 -29.19 -35.62 -1.87
N GLY A 524 -28.46 -34.49 -2.00
CA GLY A 524 -28.99 -33.24 -2.58
C GLY A 524 -29.95 -32.44 -1.70
N LEU A 525 -30.09 -32.77 -0.41
CA LEU A 525 -30.91 -32.06 0.58
C LEU A 525 -30.05 -31.53 1.73
N SER A 526 -29.07 -30.68 1.42
CA SER A 526 -28.27 -30.04 2.47
C SER A 526 -29.17 -29.08 3.24
N THR A 527 -29.13 -29.16 4.57
CA THR A 527 -29.94 -28.33 5.47
C THR A 527 -29.01 -27.51 6.34
N ALA A 528 -29.27 -26.21 6.47
CA ALA A 528 -28.52 -25.33 7.35
C ALA A 528 -29.47 -24.55 8.25
N THR A 529 -29.15 -24.51 9.54
CA THR A 529 -29.77 -23.63 10.53
C THR A 529 -28.77 -22.53 10.87
N VAL A 530 -29.13 -21.27 10.60
CA VAL A 530 -28.28 -20.11 10.84
C VAL A 530 -28.89 -19.27 11.95
N LYS A 531 -28.04 -18.81 12.87
CA LYS A 531 -28.36 -17.79 13.88
C LYS A 531 -27.65 -16.49 13.50
N LEU A 532 -28.41 -15.41 13.34
CA LEU A 532 -27.89 -14.04 13.26
C LEU A 532 -28.39 -13.23 14.46
N ILE A 533 -27.61 -12.25 14.87
CA ILE A 533 -27.93 -11.32 15.96
C ILE A 533 -28.10 -9.94 15.34
N TYR A 534 -29.26 -9.32 15.54
CA TYR A 534 -29.52 -7.96 15.06
C TYR A 534 -28.78 -6.92 15.91
N ASN A 535 -28.69 -5.67 15.44
CA ASN A 535 -27.93 -4.62 16.12
C ASN A 535 -28.44 -4.25 17.54
N ASP A 536 -29.69 -4.58 17.86
CA ASP A 536 -30.30 -4.42 19.18
C ASP A 536 -30.05 -5.61 20.12
N GLY A 537 -29.31 -6.62 19.65
CA GLY A 537 -28.99 -7.85 20.38
C GLY A 537 -30.02 -8.96 20.25
N THR A 538 -31.11 -8.78 19.49
CA THR A 538 -32.09 -9.85 19.28
C THR A 538 -31.56 -10.98 18.42
N GLU A 539 -31.80 -12.22 18.84
CA GLU A 539 -31.39 -13.42 18.10
C GLU A 539 -32.47 -13.85 17.10
N HIS A 540 -32.05 -14.10 15.87
CA HIS A 540 -32.89 -14.61 14.79
C HIS A 540 -32.32 -15.94 14.31
N ILE A 541 -33.17 -16.96 14.29
CA ILE A 541 -32.80 -18.31 13.83
C ILE A 541 -33.71 -18.68 12.68
N SER A 542 -33.11 -19.15 11.59
CA SER A 542 -33.83 -19.70 10.45
C SER A 542 -33.16 -20.97 9.95
N CYS A 543 -33.94 -21.82 9.32
CA CYS A 543 -33.48 -23.07 8.72
C CYS A 543 -33.96 -23.12 7.26
N SER A 544 -33.06 -23.53 6.36
CA SER A 544 -33.38 -23.72 4.96
C SER A 544 -32.66 -24.94 4.40
N THR A 545 -33.21 -25.47 3.30
CA THR A 545 -32.56 -26.46 2.46
C THR A 545 -31.93 -25.80 1.23
N GLY A 546 -30.94 -26.46 0.66
CA GLY A 546 -30.22 -26.00 -0.52
C GLY A 546 -29.54 -27.14 -1.28
N THR A 547 -29.04 -26.80 -2.47
CA THR A 547 -28.31 -27.74 -3.34
C THR A 547 -26.97 -28.17 -2.71
N GLY A 548 -26.45 -27.36 -1.79
CA GLY A 548 -25.26 -27.63 -1.00
C GLY A 548 -25.32 -26.92 0.36
N PRO A 549 -24.35 -27.17 1.25
CA PRO A 549 -24.33 -26.62 2.60
C PRO A 549 -24.27 -25.09 2.61
N VAL A 550 -23.50 -24.50 1.69
CA VAL A 550 -23.39 -23.03 1.54
C VAL A 550 -24.70 -22.42 1.02
N ASP A 551 -25.30 -23.00 -0.03
CA ASP A 551 -26.59 -22.54 -0.57
C ASP A 551 -27.71 -22.61 0.49
N ALA A 552 -27.75 -23.70 1.26
CA ALA A 552 -28.70 -23.85 2.36
C ALA A 552 -28.52 -22.76 3.42
N ALA A 553 -27.26 -22.44 3.77
CA ALA A 553 -26.95 -21.42 4.76
C ALA A 553 -27.29 -20.01 4.24
N TYR A 554 -27.02 -19.70 2.97
CA TYR A 554 -27.35 -18.40 2.37
C TYR A 554 -28.86 -18.18 2.32
N LYS A 555 -29.63 -19.19 1.91
CA LYS A 555 -31.10 -19.10 1.96
C LYS A 555 -31.63 -18.91 3.38
N ALA A 556 -31.02 -19.55 4.38
CA ALA A 556 -31.38 -19.32 5.78
C ALA A 556 -31.08 -17.88 6.22
N VAL A 557 -29.94 -17.31 5.79
CA VAL A 557 -29.61 -15.88 5.99
C VAL A 557 -30.64 -14.98 5.29
N ASP A 558 -30.99 -15.27 4.04
CA ASP A 558 -31.96 -14.48 3.27
C ASP A 558 -33.35 -14.46 3.92
N LEU A 559 -33.77 -15.59 4.52
CA LEU A 559 -35.02 -15.68 5.28
C LEU A 559 -35.02 -14.81 6.55
N ILE A 560 -33.85 -14.61 7.18
CA ILE A 560 -33.68 -13.74 8.35
C ILE A 560 -33.66 -12.28 7.90
N VAL A 561 -32.77 -11.94 6.96
CA VAL A 561 -32.48 -10.56 6.57
C VAL A 561 -33.60 -9.97 5.71
N LYS A 562 -34.24 -10.78 4.87
CA LYS A 562 -35.33 -10.41 3.95
C LYS A 562 -35.00 -9.23 3.02
N ALA A 563 -33.74 -9.10 2.62
CA ALA A 563 -33.29 -8.12 1.64
C ALA A 563 -33.19 -8.78 0.25
N PRO A 564 -33.68 -8.13 -0.82
CA PRO A 564 -33.55 -8.67 -2.17
C PRO A 564 -32.10 -8.53 -2.64
N VAL A 565 -31.40 -9.67 -2.67
CA VAL A 565 -29.98 -9.77 -3.00
C VAL A 565 -29.77 -10.82 -4.08
N LYS A 566 -28.89 -10.51 -5.02
CA LYS A 566 -28.43 -11.45 -6.04
C LYS A 566 -26.96 -11.73 -5.82
N LEU A 567 -26.63 -13.01 -5.57
CA LEU A 567 -25.25 -13.48 -5.55
C LEU A 567 -24.68 -13.41 -6.98
N LEU A 568 -23.58 -12.67 -7.15
CA LEU A 568 -22.89 -12.51 -8.43
C LEU A 568 -21.62 -13.35 -8.50
N GLU A 569 -20.84 -13.34 -7.43
CA GLU A 569 -19.59 -14.09 -7.34
C GLU A 569 -19.52 -14.83 -6.00
N TYR A 570 -19.06 -16.07 -6.07
CA TYR A 570 -18.61 -16.85 -4.93
C TYR A 570 -17.25 -17.43 -5.29
N SER A 571 -16.23 -17.08 -4.51
CA SER A 571 -14.89 -17.62 -4.66
C SER A 571 -14.36 -18.05 -3.30
N MET A 572 -13.66 -19.19 -3.25
CA MET A 572 -13.10 -19.74 -2.03
C MET A 572 -11.68 -20.22 -2.31
N SER A 573 -10.74 -19.80 -1.48
CA SER A 573 -9.34 -20.21 -1.52
C SER A 573 -8.89 -20.74 -0.16
N ALA A 574 -7.98 -21.70 -0.17
CA ALA A 574 -7.25 -22.07 1.03
C ALA A 574 -6.16 -21.01 1.26
N VAL A 575 -6.10 -20.45 2.47
CA VAL A 575 -5.09 -19.47 2.88
C VAL A 575 -3.80 -20.16 3.30
N THR A 576 -3.93 -21.32 3.95
CA THR A 576 -2.82 -22.10 4.49
C THR A 576 -2.82 -23.52 3.94
N ALA A 577 -1.70 -24.24 4.09
CA ALA A 577 -1.58 -25.64 3.69
C ALA A 577 -1.88 -26.59 4.87
N GLY A 578 -2.35 -27.79 4.56
CA GLY A 578 -2.61 -28.85 5.54
C GLY A 578 -4.10 -29.15 5.75
N ILE A 579 -4.39 -30.13 6.60
CA ILE A 579 -5.79 -30.55 6.88
C ILE A 579 -6.57 -29.49 7.67
N ASP A 580 -5.87 -28.64 8.40
CA ASP A 580 -6.41 -27.54 9.20
C ASP A 580 -6.33 -26.20 8.44
N ALA A 581 -6.33 -26.28 7.09
CA ALA A 581 -6.23 -25.11 6.23
C ALA A 581 -7.40 -24.16 6.46
N LEU A 582 -7.08 -22.86 6.60
CA LEU A 582 -8.09 -21.84 6.77
C LEU A 582 -8.71 -21.52 5.40
N ALA A 583 -10.04 -21.64 5.28
CA ALA A 583 -10.77 -21.26 4.08
C ALA A 583 -11.06 -19.75 4.12
N SER A 584 -10.59 -19.03 3.11
CA SER A 584 -11.01 -17.66 2.82
C SER A 584 -12.08 -17.70 1.74
N THR A 585 -13.25 -17.17 2.05
CA THR A 585 -14.36 -17.05 1.10
C THR A 585 -14.58 -15.58 0.78
N ARG A 586 -14.72 -15.27 -0.50
CA ARG A 586 -15.14 -13.98 -1.03
C ARG A 586 -16.49 -14.13 -1.69
N VAL A 587 -17.36 -13.17 -1.40
CA VAL A 587 -18.72 -13.12 -1.92
C VAL A 587 -18.98 -11.73 -2.48
N VAL A 588 -19.48 -11.66 -3.70
CA VAL A 588 -19.95 -10.41 -4.32
C VAL A 588 -21.44 -10.50 -4.58
N ILE A 589 -22.19 -9.52 -4.10
CA ILE A 589 -23.65 -9.42 -4.29
C ILE A 589 -24.01 -8.12 -5.01
N ALA A 590 -25.15 -8.12 -5.67
CA ALA A 590 -25.83 -6.90 -6.12
C ALA A 590 -27.22 -6.81 -5.50
N ALA A 591 -27.64 -5.59 -5.18
CA ALA A 591 -29.01 -5.31 -4.77
C ALA A 591 -29.93 -5.32 -6.00
N GLU A 592 -31.06 -6.03 -5.95
CA GLU A 592 -31.96 -6.14 -7.12
C GLU A 592 -32.65 -4.82 -7.50
N ASN A 593 -32.69 -3.84 -6.58
CA ASN A 593 -33.49 -2.60 -6.72
C ASN A 593 -32.67 -1.29 -6.55
N ASP A 594 -31.33 -1.33 -6.60
CA ASP A 594 -30.52 -0.14 -6.30
C ASP A 594 -30.16 0.67 -7.56
N HIS A 595 -30.08 1.98 -7.38
CA HIS A 595 -29.86 2.94 -8.46
C HIS A 595 -28.48 2.76 -9.12
N THR A 596 -28.49 2.93 -10.44
CA THR A 596 -27.33 2.84 -11.34
C THR A 596 -26.30 3.93 -11.03
N THR A 597 -25.04 3.54 -10.81
CA THR A 597 -23.93 4.49 -10.80
C THR A 597 -23.60 4.87 -12.25
N THR A 598 -23.40 6.17 -12.50
CA THR A 598 -22.90 6.66 -13.79
C THR A 598 -21.40 6.82 -13.68
N HIS A 599 -20.65 5.98 -14.39
CA HIS A 599 -19.19 6.14 -14.53
C HIS A 599 -18.87 7.45 -15.28
N ALA A 600 -17.62 7.91 -15.20
CA ALA A 600 -17.12 9.01 -16.03
C ALA A 600 -17.28 8.77 -17.55
N SER A 601 -17.41 7.50 -17.96
CA SER A 601 -17.70 7.04 -19.33
C SER A 601 -19.19 7.08 -19.72
N GLY A 602 -20.11 7.26 -18.76
CA GLY A 602 -21.56 7.26 -19.01
C GLY A 602 -22.23 5.88 -19.01
N GLU A 603 -21.50 4.79 -18.75
CA GLU A 603 -22.08 3.45 -18.64
C GLU A 603 -22.78 3.25 -17.28
N GLN A 604 -23.93 2.56 -17.32
CA GLN A 604 -24.73 2.22 -16.15
C GLN A 604 -24.34 0.83 -15.65
N MET A 605 -23.72 0.76 -14.47
CA MET A 605 -23.48 -0.51 -13.77
C MET A 605 -24.32 -0.58 -12.48
N ALA A 606 -24.81 -1.79 -12.17
CA ALA A 606 -25.46 -2.07 -10.89
C ALA A 606 -24.40 -2.07 -9.80
N ARG A 607 -24.65 -1.36 -8.70
CA ARG A 607 -23.72 -1.28 -7.57
C ARG A 607 -23.53 -2.66 -6.95
N THR A 608 -22.29 -3.10 -6.85
CA THR A 608 -21.91 -4.38 -6.25
C THR A 608 -21.28 -4.17 -4.88
N TYR A 609 -21.45 -5.17 -4.01
CA TYR A 609 -20.95 -5.18 -2.64
C TYR A 609 -20.20 -6.47 -2.41
N SER A 610 -18.97 -6.38 -1.90
CA SER A 610 -18.11 -7.54 -1.64
C SER A 610 -17.95 -7.76 -0.14
N GLY A 611 -17.92 -9.02 0.27
CA GLY A 611 -17.63 -9.44 1.63
C GLY A 611 -16.64 -10.58 1.65
N THR A 612 -15.80 -10.61 2.67
CA THR A 612 -14.80 -11.64 2.90
C THR A 612 -15.09 -12.33 4.23
N GLY A 613 -14.75 -13.61 4.30
CA GLY A 613 -14.92 -14.43 5.48
C GLY A 613 -13.76 -15.41 5.58
N ALA A 614 -13.38 -15.72 6.81
CA ALA A 614 -12.23 -16.57 7.10
C ALA A 614 -12.64 -17.55 8.21
N SER A 615 -12.48 -18.85 7.98
CA SER A 615 -12.73 -19.91 8.97
C SER A 615 -12.11 -21.23 8.53
N MET A 616 -11.79 -22.11 9.49
CA MET A 616 -11.43 -23.51 9.19
C MET A 616 -12.62 -24.28 8.61
N ASP A 617 -13.85 -23.87 8.94
CA ASP A 617 -15.07 -24.42 8.36
C ASP A 617 -15.50 -23.57 7.15
N ILE A 618 -15.56 -24.22 5.99
CA ILE A 618 -15.93 -23.60 4.71
C ILE A 618 -17.30 -22.93 4.77
N VAL A 619 -18.27 -23.52 5.47
CA VAL A 619 -19.63 -22.97 5.55
C VAL A 619 -19.65 -21.75 6.44
N ILE A 620 -18.95 -21.79 7.58
CA ILE A 620 -18.80 -20.60 8.45
C ILE A 620 -18.11 -19.47 7.69
N SER A 621 -17.02 -19.77 6.98
CA SER A 621 -16.29 -18.79 6.17
C SER A 621 -17.21 -18.14 5.14
N SER A 622 -17.99 -18.96 4.45
CA SER A 622 -18.96 -18.50 3.45
C SER A 622 -20.07 -17.63 4.04
N VAL A 623 -20.68 -18.04 5.16
CA VAL A 623 -21.74 -17.27 5.82
C VAL A 623 -21.21 -15.92 6.31
N ARG A 624 -20.00 -15.88 6.88
CA ARG A 624 -19.35 -14.63 7.29
C ARG A 624 -19.15 -13.69 6.11
N ALA A 625 -18.61 -14.20 5.00
CA ALA A 625 -18.40 -13.42 3.78
C ALA A 625 -19.73 -12.84 3.24
N TYR A 626 -20.78 -13.66 3.21
CA TYR A 626 -22.09 -13.24 2.72
C TYR A 626 -22.76 -12.20 3.62
N VAL A 627 -22.75 -12.42 4.95
CA VAL A 627 -23.26 -11.46 5.93
C VAL A 627 -22.47 -10.14 5.87
N GLY A 628 -21.15 -10.21 5.66
CA GLY A 628 -20.31 -9.03 5.43
C GLY A 628 -20.75 -8.23 4.20
N ALA A 629 -20.97 -8.90 3.07
CA ALA A 629 -21.44 -8.26 1.84
C ALA A 629 -22.83 -7.62 2.02
N ILE A 630 -23.74 -8.32 2.72
CA ILE A 630 -25.08 -7.81 3.06
C ILE A 630 -25.01 -6.58 3.98
N ASN A 631 -24.16 -6.61 5.01
CA ASN A 631 -23.99 -5.47 5.91
C ASN A 631 -23.48 -4.23 5.16
N LYS A 632 -22.52 -4.39 4.24
CA LYS A 632 -22.06 -3.29 3.38
C LYS A 632 -23.20 -2.72 2.53
N MET A 633 -24.02 -3.59 1.94
CA MET A 633 -25.21 -3.16 1.18
C MET A 633 -26.24 -2.41 2.05
N LEU A 634 -26.53 -2.91 3.26
CA LEU A 634 -27.52 -2.30 4.15
C LEU A 634 -27.03 -0.96 4.75
N GLY A 635 -25.74 -0.83 5.04
CA GLY A 635 -25.14 0.40 5.52
C GLY A 635 -25.33 1.57 4.55
N VAL A 636 -25.19 1.31 3.24
CA VAL A 636 -25.42 2.32 2.19
C VAL A 636 -26.91 2.73 2.11
N LYS A 637 -27.85 1.79 2.29
CA LYS A 637 -29.30 2.09 2.27
C LYS A 637 -29.78 2.88 3.49
N GLN A 638 -29.20 2.67 4.66
CA GLN A 638 -29.56 3.44 5.86
C GLN A 638 -29.13 4.91 5.74
N GLN A 639 -27.93 5.16 5.21
CA GLN A 639 -27.45 6.54 4.96
C GLN A 639 -28.32 7.30 3.95
N SER A 640 -28.82 6.63 2.90
CA SER A 640 -29.71 7.26 1.91
C SER A 640 -31.13 7.57 2.41
N THR A 641 -31.59 6.88 3.46
CA THR A 641 -32.93 7.10 4.06
C THR A 641 -32.91 8.23 5.08
N VAL A 642 -31.83 8.36 5.87
CA VAL A 642 -31.64 9.47 6.82
C VAL A 642 -31.52 10.81 6.09
N ASN A 643 -30.80 10.86 4.96
CA ASN A 643 -30.66 12.07 4.14
C ASN A 643 -31.93 12.50 3.38
N LYS A 644 -33.03 11.71 3.44
CA LYS A 644 -34.34 12.12 2.90
C LYS A 644 -35.30 12.67 3.95
N MET A 645 -34.95 12.53 5.24
CA MET A 645 -35.79 12.98 6.37
C MET A 645 -35.28 14.26 7.06
N VAL A 646 -34.10 14.74 6.66
CA VAL A 646 -33.55 16.07 6.98
C VAL A 646 -33.68 16.94 5.74
#